data_AF-A0A8B2NRZ1-F1
#
_entry.id   AF-A0A8B2NRZ1-F1
#
_cell.length_a   1.000
_cell.length_b   1.000
_cell.length_c   1.000
_cell.angle_alpha   90.00
_cell.angle_beta   90.00
_cell.angle_gamma   90.00
#
_symmetry.space_group_name_H-M   'P 1'
#
loop_
_entity.id
_entity.type
_entity.pdbx_description
1 polymer ?
#
loop_
_entity_poly.entity_id
_entity_poly.type
_entity_poly.pdbx_seq_one_letter_code
_entity_poly.pdbx_strand_id
1 'polypeptide(L)'
;MRQPIEAALAAISVTSDAGFTWFGRPIPLAGGAEVRRMPAAERRAALRTALTRRLYEDFYCCGLPRPYRRARQRTDGASQFALAAAVTATRWEGGWQRLEDRKGCVLVTRGGLTLRAGETEVRPVSQDTLAVAMPTARPTYSPGHHLVVGQAPFDGAGRVWRLYWNVTPEGAPRLAAELACRLDAAGIPYHFKVLAAAAPERRRDGAVLYLPHAAVGGAARAVRAVAETVKGDLVAGVPAMTRQIGPGLAYAESPRGGESFGEHRVRLIADGLLKAVDAGASSPRARLAAVEDRFVMAGISLDLPHRLAGAPDPLAAWTMPLPRRTARAAVAPAAPIPVEPPLATAGRIAAHFGETALWHGDRCTWLAPDPASGDFGAGQSAAEFGTLGPNLAAGQAGVGAFLAVYAEASGDRDAGRTARAALHHAAAISTATDAGLYTGLAGVAFALALGGSLLAEPELHEAARDLVAMADDAPRHGFDVMSGASGRVLGLLATAALLREPRLVARAAHEADGLIAAARHRDGAPPGPALSWRSARPVGLTERPVDDLLGYGHGTSGAAHALLAAYEATGAARFLEVARGALRYERSRFDPRRGGWPDHRSPEGATAAERGEPVACNWASGAVGIGLSRLRAAMVDSPEENRADRAAAAAAIRRELDRQAPDGWPDLSYASGLAGALETLAELSDRPDDHALAEATFASALRGHGSAGRWPAPGWSGPLGLMTGLAGVGYFALRRARPAVPSLLALDPGAFAVIGRPDPREPATSPPAAGTIVLSPARPRGPDPGRGSRAPANSTC
;
A
#
# COMPACT_ATOMS: atom_id res chain seq x y z
N MET A 1 -27.23 -14.81 -30.09
CA MET A 1 -26.53 -14.31 -28.87
C MET A 1 -27.49 -13.59 -27.90
N ARG A 2 -28.81 -13.65 -28.15
CA ARG A 2 -29.86 -13.01 -27.36
C ARG A 2 -30.13 -13.69 -26.00
N GLN A 3 -30.13 -15.02 -25.95
CA GLN A 3 -30.44 -15.80 -24.74
C GLN A 3 -29.62 -15.43 -23.48
N PRO A 4 -28.29 -15.21 -23.54
CA PRO A 4 -27.52 -14.70 -22.38
C PRO A 4 -27.99 -13.33 -21.86
N ILE A 5 -28.42 -12.44 -22.75
CA ILE A 5 -28.92 -11.10 -22.40
C ILE A 5 -30.26 -11.22 -21.69
N GLU A 6 -31.17 -12.05 -22.22
CA GLU A 6 -32.46 -12.34 -21.59
C GLU A 6 -32.28 -12.95 -20.19
N ALA A 7 -31.34 -13.87 -20.04
CA ALA A 7 -31.01 -14.44 -18.74
C ALA A 7 -30.44 -13.39 -17.76
N ALA A 8 -29.63 -12.44 -18.24
CA ALA A 8 -29.12 -11.35 -17.40
C ALA A 8 -30.24 -10.39 -16.97
N LEU A 9 -31.19 -10.10 -17.87
CA LEU A 9 -32.38 -9.31 -17.54
C LEU A 9 -33.26 -10.01 -16.52
N ALA A 10 -33.49 -11.32 -16.67
CA ALA A 10 -34.24 -12.12 -15.71
C ALA A 10 -33.58 -12.14 -14.32
N ALA A 11 -32.25 -12.03 -14.26
CA ALA A 11 -31.51 -11.98 -13.00
C ALA A 11 -31.56 -10.61 -12.30
N ILE A 12 -32.02 -9.53 -12.96
CA ILE A 12 -32.09 -8.18 -12.37
C ILE A 12 -33.53 -7.82 -12.05
N SER A 13 -33.75 -7.23 -10.87
CA SER A 13 -34.97 -6.47 -10.57
C SER A 13 -34.61 -5.13 -9.94
N VAL A 14 -35.04 -4.01 -10.53
CA VAL A 14 -34.88 -2.69 -9.92
C VAL A 14 -35.94 -2.52 -8.84
N THR A 15 -35.52 -2.26 -7.61
CA THR A 15 -36.42 -2.23 -6.43
C THR A 15 -36.79 -0.82 -6.00
N SER A 16 -35.95 0.16 -6.32
CA SER A 16 -36.20 1.59 -6.07
C SER A 16 -35.32 2.46 -6.97
N ASP A 17 -35.46 3.78 -6.88
CA ASP A 17 -34.58 4.76 -7.54
C ASP A 17 -33.12 4.74 -7.02
N ALA A 18 -32.89 4.03 -5.91
CA ALA A 18 -31.59 3.88 -5.25
C ALA A 18 -31.21 2.41 -4.97
N GLY A 19 -31.79 1.44 -5.67
CA GLY A 19 -31.49 0.03 -5.41
C GLY A 19 -32.03 -0.97 -6.44
N PHE A 20 -31.31 -2.09 -6.59
CA PHE A 20 -31.72 -3.22 -7.41
C PHE A 20 -31.27 -4.55 -6.78
N THR A 21 -31.85 -5.66 -7.24
CA THR A 21 -31.41 -7.01 -6.91
C THR A 21 -30.73 -7.68 -8.09
N TRP A 22 -29.75 -8.54 -7.79
CA TRP A 22 -29.07 -9.43 -8.72
C TRP A 22 -29.21 -10.86 -8.22
N PHE A 23 -29.87 -11.74 -9.00
CA PHE A 23 -30.30 -13.08 -8.56
C PHE A 23 -31.07 -13.03 -7.23
N GLY A 24 -31.99 -12.07 -7.11
CA GLY A 24 -32.82 -11.88 -5.90
C GLY A 24 -32.08 -11.31 -4.68
N ARG A 25 -30.76 -11.08 -4.76
CA ARG A 25 -29.99 -10.46 -3.68
C ARG A 25 -29.92 -8.94 -3.85
N PRO A 26 -30.30 -8.13 -2.85
CA PRO A 26 -30.15 -6.68 -2.90
C PRO A 26 -28.68 -6.27 -3.07
N ILE A 27 -28.43 -5.34 -3.98
CA ILE A 27 -27.11 -4.74 -4.21
C ILE A 27 -27.18 -3.27 -3.73
N PRO A 28 -26.50 -2.90 -2.62
CA PRO A 28 -26.49 -1.53 -2.15
C PRO A 28 -25.67 -0.64 -3.10
N LEU A 29 -26.13 0.60 -3.30
CA LEU A 29 -25.31 1.64 -3.93
C LEU A 29 -24.20 2.07 -2.96
N ALA A 30 -23.00 2.33 -3.47
CA ALA A 30 -21.90 2.87 -2.68
C ALA A 30 -22.32 4.23 -2.08
N GLY A 31 -22.05 4.46 -0.79
CA GLY A 31 -22.48 5.68 -0.07
C GLY A 31 -23.95 5.70 0.33
N GLY A 32 -24.59 4.54 0.54
CA GLY A 32 -26.06 4.36 0.58
C GLY A 32 -26.93 5.35 1.38
N ALA A 33 -26.44 5.99 2.45
CA ALA A 33 -27.19 7.06 3.14
C ALA A 33 -27.11 8.42 2.41
N GLU A 34 -25.94 8.75 1.87
CA GLU A 34 -25.69 9.98 1.11
C GLU A 34 -26.37 9.94 -0.25
N VAL A 35 -26.31 8.80 -0.95
CA VAL A 35 -26.99 8.62 -2.23
C VAL A 35 -28.50 8.82 -2.09
N ARG A 36 -29.12 8.42 -0.97
CA ARG A 36 -30.55 8.70 -0.74
C ARG A 36 -30.87 10.18 -0.58
N ARG A 37 -29.90 11.01 -0.19
CA ARG A 37 -30.05 12.47 -0.01
C ARG A 37 -29.72 13.27 -1.28
N MET A 38 -29.04 12.66 -2.26
CA MET A 38 -28.73 13.31 -3.54
C MET A 38 -30.00 13.60 -4.36
N PRO A 39 -29.99 14.61 -5.25
CA PRO A 39 -31.06 14.85 -6.22
C PRO A 39 -31.41 13.60 -7.05
N ALA A 40 -32.66 13.47 -7.48
CA ALA A 40 -33.16 12.28 -8.20
C ALA A 40 -32.34 11.92 -9.45
N ALA A 41 -31.84 12.92 -10.18
CA ALA A 41 -30.99 12.73 -11.35
C ALA A 41 -29.63 12.09 -10.99
N GLU A 42 -29.03 12.50 -9.86
CA GLU A 42 -27.76 11.94 -9.37
C GLU A 42 -27.94 10.52 -8.83
N ARG A 43 -29.04 10.26 -8.09
CA ARG A 43 -29.41 8.90 -7.66
C ARG A 43 -29.55 7.96 -8.85
N ARG A 44 -30.19 8.46 -9.91
CA ARG A 44 -30.36 7.73 -11.16
C ARG A 44 -29.04 7.43 -11.85
N ALA A 45 -28.11 8.38 -11.87
CA ALA A 45 -26.77 8.18 -12.40
C ALA A 45 -26.00 7.13 -11.57
N ALA A 46 -26.07 7.18 -10.24
CA ALA A 46 -25.45 6.20 -9.36
C ALA A 46 -26.01 4.78 -9.56
N LEU A 47 -27.34 4.65 -9.70
CA LEU A 47 -28.00 3.38 -10.00
C LEU A 47 -27.55 2.81 -11.35
N ARG A 48 -27.47 3.64 -12.39
CA ARG A 48 -26.94 3.23 -13.71
C ARG A 48 -25.51 2.73 -13.60
N THR A 49 -24.65 3.44 -12.88
CA THR A 49 -23.24 3.03 -12.67
C THR A 49 -23.16 1.68 -11.95
N ALA A 50 -23.96 1.47 -10.91
CA ALA A 50 -23.98 0.20 -10.17
C ALA A 50 -24.51 -0.98 -11.00
N LEU A 51 -25.58 -0.76 -11.79
CA LEU A 51 -26.09 -1.76 -12.73
C LEU A 51 -25.05 -2.12 -13.79
N THR A 52 -24.40 -1.11 -14.38
CA THR A 52 -23.35 -1.28 -15.39
C THR A 52 -22.20 -2.10 -14.83
N ARG A 53 -21.71 -1.77 -13.63
CA ARG A 53 -20.64 -2.50 -12.95
C ARG A 53 -21.02 -3.96 -12.69
N ARG A 54 -22.21 -4.22 -12.15
CA ARG A 54 -22.67 -5.59 -11.83
C ARG A 54 -22.83 -6.44 -13.08
N LEU A 55 -23.45 -5.90 -14.12
CA LEU A 55 -23.55 -6.56 -15.43
C LEU A 55 -22.16 -6.80 -16.06
N TYR A 56 -21.21 -5.91 -15.85
CA TYR A 56 -19.85 -6.09 -16.35
C TYR A 56 -19.16 -7.28 -15.66
N GLU A 57 -19.11 -7.28 -14.33
CA GLU A 57 -18.41 -8.27 -13.52
C GLU A 57 -19.05 -9.67 -13.60
N ASP A 58 -20.37 -9.74 -13.39
CA ASP A 58 -21.08 -11.00 -13.16
C ASP A 58 -21.80 -11.56 -14.40
N PHE A 59 -21.82 -10.81 -15.51
CA PHE A 59 -22.40 -11.27 -16.78
C PHE A 59 -21.40 -11.18 -17.94
N TYR A 60 -20.93 -9.99 -18.29
CA TYR A 60 -20.04 -9.81 -19.44
C TYR A 60 -18.74 -10.61 -19.28
N CYS A 61 -17.99 -10.37 -18.21
CA CYS A 61 -16.73 -11.07 -17.94
C CYS A 61 -16.92 -12.59 -17.81
N CYS A 62 -18.10 -13.06 -17.40
CA CYS A 62 -18.39 -14.48 -17.16
C CYS A 62 -18.90 -15.25 -18.39
N GLY A 63 -19.32 -14.55 -19.46
CA GLY A 63 -19.96 -15.16 -20.64
C GLY A 63 -21.46 -15.42 -20.49
N LEU A 64 -21.92 -15.69 -19.26
CA LEU A 64 -23.31 -15.92 -18.86
C LEU A 64 -23.54 -15.26 -17.49
N PRO A 65 -24.78 -14.83 -17.17
CA PRO A 65 -25.05 -14.21 -15.88
C PRO A 65 -24.82 -15.24 -14.76
N ARG A 66 -24.07 -14.83 -13.74
CA ARG A 66 -23.75 -15.66 -12.57
C ARG A 66 -24.20 -14.96 -11.29
N PRO A 67 -24.68 -15.70 -10.28
CA PRO A 67 -24.89 -15.14 -8.95
C PRO A 67 -23.62 -14.48 -8.45
N TYR A 68 -23.78 -13.32 -7.82
CA TYR A 68 -22.67 -12.59 -7.20
C TYR A 68 -21.91 -13.53 -6.25
N ARG A 69 -20.63 -13.76 -6.55
CA ARG A 69 -19.66 -14.38 -5.64
C ARG A 69 -18.49 -13.43 -5.52
N ARG A 70 -18.08 -13.14 -4.28
CA ARG A 70 -16.84 -12.41 -4.01
C ARG A 70 -15.68 -13.24 -4.56
N ALA A 71 -15.10 -12.81 -5.68
CA ALA A 71 -14.03 -13.54 -6.34
C ALA A 71 -12.74 -13.44 -5.52
N ARG A 72 -12.10 -14.59 -5.26
CA ARG A 72 -10.69 -14.63 -4.84
C ARG A 72 -9.85 -14.39 -6.10
N GLN A 73 -9.27 -13.20 -6.25
CA GLN A 73 -8.13 -13.06 -7.18
C GLN A 73 -6.95 -13.82 -6.59
N ARG A 74 -6.17 -14.50 -7.42
CA ARG A 74 -4.78 -14.89 -7.11
C ARG A 74 -3.92 -13.90 -7.87
N THR A 75 -2.86 -13.39 -7.27
CA THR A 75 -1.81 -12.68 -7.99
C THR A 75 -0.68 -13.68 -8.16
N ASP A 76 -0.22 -13.87 -9.39
CA ASP A 76 0.98 -14.63 -9.68
C ASP A 76 1.95 -13.66 -10.36
N GLY A 77 2.83 -13.02 -9.57
CA GLY A 77 3.80 -12.04 -10.06
C GLY A 77 4.80 -12.63 -11.06
N ALA A 78 5.05 -13.94 -11.03
CA ALA A 78 5.95 -14.61 -11.97
C ALA A 78 5.47 -14.48 -13.43
N SER A 79 4.15 -14.48 -13.64
CA SER A 79 3.55 -14.32 -14.98
C SER A 79 3.70 -12.90 -15.56
N GLN A 80 3.83 -11.86 -14.72
CA GLN A 80 3.95 -10.46 -15.16
C GLN A 80 5.36 -10.12 -15.67
N PHE A 81 6.39 -10.57 -14.95
CA PHE A 81 7.79 -10.42 -15.40
C PHE A 81 8.07 -11.26 -16.64
N ALA A 82 7.52 -12.47 -16.72
CA ALA A 82 7.57 -13.29 -17.92
C ALA A 82 6.91 -12.58 -19.12
N LEU A 83 5.77 -11.91 -18.92
CA LEU A 83 5.09 -11.18 -19.98
C LEU A 83 5.93 -10.01 -20.50
N ALA A 84 6.47 -9.17 -19.60
CA ALA A 84 7.33 -8.06 -19.98
C ALA A 84 8.58 -8.58 -20.70
N ALA A 85 9.34 -9.50 -20.08
CA ALA A 85 10.55 -10.08 -20.66
C ALA A 85 10.32 -10.74 -22.03
N ALA A 86 9.15 -11.34 -22.25
CA ALA A 86 8.84 -12.02 -23.50
C ALA A 86 8.51 -11.08 -24.68
N VAL A 87 8.21 -9.80 -24.42
CA VAL A 87 7.81 -8.83 -25.47
C VAL A 87 8.57 -7.50 -25.39
N THR A 88 9.63 -7.41 -24.57
CA THR A 88 10.47 -6.22 -24.45
C THR A 88 11.21 -5.96 -25.75
N ALA A 89 10.79 -4.93 -26.45
CA ALA A 89 11.52 -4.30 -27.53
C ALA A 89 11.43 -2.78 -27.36
N THR A 90 12.32 -2.06 -28.03
CA THR A 90 12.29 -0.59 -28.06
C THR A 90 11.75 -0.13 -29.41
N ARG A 91 10.81 0.82 -29.38
CA ARG A 91 10.22 1.45 -30.57
C ARG A 91 10.49 2.94 -30.53
N TRP A 92 10.87 3.51 -31.68
CA TRP A 92 10.99 4.95 -31.85
C TRP A 92 9.62 5.56 -32.14
N GLU A 93 9.18 6.47 -31.28
CA GLU A 93 7.92 7.18 -31.47
C GLU A 93 8.17 8.64 -31.80
N GLY A 94 7.71 9.10 -32.97
CA GLY A 94 7.78 10.51 -33.36
C GLY A 94 6.73 11.40 -32.69
N GLY A 95 6.80 12.69 -33.03
CA GLY A 95 5.82 13.70 -32.60
C GLY A 95 6.04 14.24 -31.19
N TRP A 96 7.21 14.02 -30.60
CA TRP A 96 7.58 14.66 -29.33
C TRP A 96 8.19 16.02 -29.60
N GLN A 97 7.79 17.03 -28.86
CA GLN A 97 8.35 18.37 -28.92
C GLN A 97 9.49 18.50 -27.93
N ARG A 98 10.61 19.09 -28.37
CA ARG A 98 11.72 19.46 -27.49
C ARG A 98 11.28 20.64 -26.61
N LEU A 99 11.46 20.52 -25.30
CA LEU A 99 11.18 21.60 -24.35
C LEU A 99 12.45 22.29 -23.87
N GLU A 100 13.39 21.51 -23.33
CA GLU A 100 14.59 22.04 -22.67
C GLU A 100 15.70 21.00 -22.75
N ASP A 101 16.93 21.41 -23.09
CA ASP A 101 18.11 20.56 -22.96
C ASP A 101 18.70 20.75 -21.56
N ARG A 102 18.96 19.64 -20.86
CA ARG A 102 19.62 19.61 -19.54
C ARG A 102 20.90 18.80 -19.63
N LYS A 103 21.82 18.97 -18.68
CA LYS A 103 23.08 18.22 -18.67
C LYS A 103 22.80 16.71 -18.64
N GLY A 104 23.07 16.02 -19.75
CA GLY A 104 22.90 14.57 -19.92
C GLY A 104 21.50 14.09 -20.29
N CYS A 105 20.52 14.97 -20.57
CA CYS A 105 19.18 14.58 -21.01
C CYS A 105 18.42 15.70 -21.72
N VAL A 106 17.36 15.34 -22.43
CA VAL A 106 16.43 16.28 -23.08
C VAL A 106 15.04 16.10 -22.48
N LEU A 107 14.42 17.22 -22.10
CA LEU A 107 13.00 17.22 -21.76
C LEU A 107 12.17 17.30 -23.03
N VAL A 108 11.22 16.36 -23.15
CA VAL A 108 10.38 16.20 -24.33
C VAL A 108 8.92 16.10 -23.93
N THR A 109 8.01 16.66 -24.73
CA THR A 109 6.57 16.63 -24.43
C THR A 109 5.72 16.16 -25.61
N ARG A 110 4.64 15.43 -25.32
CA ARG A 110 3.64 15.05 -26.32
C ARG A 110 2.28 14.86 -25.65
N GLY A 111 1.29 15.64 -26.07
CA GLY A 111 -0.10 15.48 -25.58
C GLY A 111 -0.25 15.67 -24.07
N GLY A 112 0.49 16.63 -23.49
CA GLY A 112 0.46 16.93 -22.05
C GLY A 112 1.37 16.04 -21.19
N LEU A 113 2.00 15.00 -21.76
CA LEU A 113 2.99 14.18 -21.07
C LEU A 113 4.40 14.73 -21.32
N THR A 114 5.13 15.07 -20.26
CA THR A 114 6.53 15.48 -20.31
C THR A 114 7.43 14.36 -19.78
N LEU A 115 8.45 13.98 -20.55
CA LEU A 115 9.43 12.96 -20.21
C LEU A 115 10.84 13.55 -20.14
N ARG A 116 11.68 12.96 -19.31
CA ARG A 116 13.14 13.14 -19.34
C ARG A 116 13.74 11.97 -20.09
N ALA A 117 14.26 12.23 -21.28
CA ALA A 117 14.89 11.21 -22.12
C ALA A 117 16.41 11.44 -22.19
N GLY A 118 17.20 10.38 -22.03
CA GLY A 118 18.64 10.45 -22.23
C GLY A 118 19.00 10.80 -23.68
N GLU A 119 20.23 11.28 -23.91
CA GLU A 119 20.69 11.67 -25.25
C GLU A 119 20.63 10.52 -26.26
N THR A 120 20.81 9.28 -25.80
CA THR A 120 20.70 8.05 -26.62
C THR A 120 19.25 7.58 -26.83
N GLU A 121 18.29 8.16 -26.11
CA GLU A 121 16.88 7.80 -26.14
C GLU A 121 16.05 8.77 -27.00
N VAL A 122 16.70 9.75 -27.63
CA VAL A 122 16.06 10.70 -28.56
C VAL A 122 16.75 10.68 -29.92
N ARG A 123 15.97 10.88 -30.97
CA ARG A 123 16.47 11.09 -32.34
C ARG A 123 15.84 12.36 -32.92
N PRO A 124 16.64 13.27 -33.49
CA PRO A 124 16.07 14.43 -34.17
C PRO A 124 15.22 14.00 -35.36
N VAL A 125 13.99 14.52 -35.43
CA VAL A 125 13.11 14.42 -36.60
C VAL A 125 13.06 15.77 -37.32
N SER A 126 13.01 16.86 -36.56
CA SER A 126 13.22 18.23 -37.02
C SER A 126 13.95 19.05 -35.93
N GLN A 127 14.10 20.37 -36.10
CA GLN A 127 14.69 21.23 -35.07
C GLN A 127 13.94 21.15 -33.73
N ASP A 128 12.60 21.14 -33.80
CA ASP A 128 11.74 21.20 -32.61
C ASP A 128 11.06 19.87 -32.28
N THR A 129 11.17 18.87 -33.16
CA THR A 129 10.54 17.55 -32.95
C THR A 129 11.54 16.41 -32.90
N LEU A 130 11.30 15.50 -31.97
CA LEU A 130 12.13 14.35 -31.67
C LEU A 130 11.30 13.07 -31.80
N ALA A 131 11.99 11.98 -32.09
CA ALA A 131 11.50 10.64 -31.85
C ALA A 131 12.11 10.13 -30.54
N VAL A 132 11.28 9.58 -29.65
CA VAL A 132 11.70 9.07 -28.35
C VAL A 132 11.65 7.55 -28.37
N ALA A 133 12.69 6.91 -27.85
CA ALA A 133 12.75 5.48 -27.63
C ALA A 133 11.80 5.09 -26.49
N MET A 134 10.75 4.33 -26.81
CA MET A 134 9.76 3.88 -25.85
C MET A 134 9.71 2.35 -25.82
N PRO A 135 9.55 1.71 -24.65
CA PRO A 135 9.32 0.29 -24.59
C PRO A 135 7.97 -0.08 -25.22
N THR A 136 7.94 -1.20 -25.94
CA THR A 136 6.74 -1.80 -26.49
C THR A 136 5.82 -2.34 -25.39
N ALA A 137 6.42 -2.90 -24.33
CA ALA A 137 5.72 -3.28 -23.10
C ALA A 137 5.52 -2.06 -22.20
N ARG A 138 4.27 -1.77 -21.87
CA ARG A 138 3.87 -0.64 -21.02
C ARG A 138 3.02 -1.15 -19.87
N PRO A 139 3.66 -1.62 -18.78
CA PRO A 139 2.96 -1.88 -17.54
C PRO A 139 2.20 -0.61 -17.10
N THR A 140 1.04 -0.79 -16.47
CA THR A 140 0.23 0.26 -15.81
C THR A 140 -0.30 1.41 -16.69
N TYR A 141 0.09 1.52 -17.96
CA TYR A 141 -0.41 2.54 -18.89
C TYR A 141 -1.93 2.44 -19.13
N SER A 142 -2.49 1.24 -19.00
CA SER A 142 -3.94 1.00 -18.97
C SER A 142 -4.27 0.38 -17.62
N PRO A 143 -5.00 1.05 -16.71
CA PRO A 143 -5.31 0.52 -15.38
C PRO A 143 -5.80 -0.94 -15.42
N GLY A 144 -5.21 -1.79 -14.58
CA GLY A 144 -5.52 -3.22 -14.49
C GLY A 144 -4.98 -4.12 -15.63
N HIS A 145 -4.22 -3.56 -16.59
CA HIS A 145 -3.70 -4.31 -17.75
C HIS A 145 -2.23 -3.96 -18.03
N HIS A 146 -1.48 -4.92 -18.57
CA HIS A 146 -0.25 -4.69 -19.31
C HIS A 146 -0.60 -4.42 -20.77
N LEU A 147 -0.15 -3.28 -21.30
CA LEU A 147 -0.30 -2.94 -22.71
C LEU A 147 0.99 -3.32 -23.45
N VAL A 148 0.86 -4.04 -24.55
CA VAL A 148 1.93 -4.30 -25.52
C VAL A 148 1.55 -3.57 -26.81
N VAL A 149 2.48 -2.75 -27.32
CA VAL A 149 2.32 -1.98 -28.55
C VAL A 149 3.20 -2.61 -29.63
N GLY A 150 2.64 -2.92 -30.80
CA GLY A 150 3.39 -3.46 -31.93
C GLY A 150 4.35 -2.45 -32.55
N GLN A 151 5.27 -2.93 -33.38
CA GLN A 151 6.29 -2.09 -34.03
C GLN A 151 5.67 -1.14 -35.07
N ALA A 152 4.72 -1.65 -35.86
CA ALA A 152 4.02 -0.88 -36.88
C ALA A 152 3.04 0.13 -36.24
N PRO A 153 2.92 1.36 -36.79
CA PRO A 153 2.07 2.40 -36.23
C PRO A 153 0.59 2.00 -36.22
N PHE A 154 -0.04 2.09 -35.05
CA PHE A 154 -1.44 1.77 -34.86
C PHE A 154 -2.31 3.02 -34.98
N ASP A 155 -3.14 3.09 -36.02
CA ASP A 155 -4.20 4.10 -36.14
C ASP A 155 -5.49 3.62 -35.45
N GLY A 156 -5.79 4.23 -34.30
CA GLY A 156 -6.98 3.96 -33.51
C GLY A 156 -8.21 4.78 -33.88
N ALA A 157 -8.10 5.75 -34.81
CA ALA A 157 -9.23 6.60 -35.21
C ALA A 157 -10.23 5.87 -36.11
N GLY A 158 -9.76 4.85 -36.85
CA GLY A 158 -10.58 4.01 -37.71
C GLY A 158 -11.34 2.89 -36.99
N ARG A 159 -11.94 1.98 -37.78
CA ARG A 159 -12.61 0.77 -37.26
C ARG A 159 -11.56 -0.19 -36.67
N VAL A 160 -11.73 -0.59 -35.41
CA VAL A 160 -10.83 -1.49 -34.70
C VAL A 160 -11.55 -2.76 -34.26
N TRP A 161 -10.97 -3.92 -34.55
CA TRP A 161 -11.44 -5.24 -34.13
C TRP A 161 -10.68 -5.73 -32.91
N ARG A 162 -11.40 -6.37 -31.98
CA ARG A 162 -10.88 -6.93 -30.73
C ARG A 162 -10.99 -8.43 -30.76
N LEU A 163 -9.90 -9.15 -30.54
CA LEU A 163 -9.89 -10.59 -30.35
C LEU A 163 -9.62 -10.89 -28.88
N TYR A 164 -10.56 -11.57 -28.23
CA TYR A 164 -10.55 -11.91 -26.83
C TYR A 164 -10.02 -13.33 -26.64
N TRP A 165 -9.04 -13.46 -25.75
CA TRP A 165 -8.39 -14.70 -25.39
C TRP A 165 -8.66 -15.01 -23.92
N ASN A 166 -9.37 -16.11 -23.67
CA ASN A 166 -9.52 -16.70 -22.35
C ASN A 166 -8.31 -17.59 -22.03
N VAL A 167 -7.16 -16.95 -21.88
CA VAL A 167 -5.87 -17.60 -21.63
C VAL A 167 -5.63 -17.78 -20.13
N THR A 168 -4.92 -18.84 -19.74
CA THR A 168 -4.43 -19.00 -18.37
C THR A 168 -3.38 -17.92 -18.04
N PRO A 169 -3.21 -17.56 -16.76
CA PRO A 169 -2.14 -16.65 -16.34
C PRO A 169 -0.74 -17.11 -16.81
N GLU A 170 -0.47 -18.41 -16.71
CA GLU A 170 0.81 -19.03 -17.08
C GLU A 170 1.05 -19.01 -18.60
N GLY A 171 -0.03 -19.06 -19.39
CA GLY A 171 0.03 -19.02 -20.85
C GLY A 171 0.06 -17.62 -21.45
N ALA A 172 -0.34 -16.59 -20.68
CA ALA A 172 -0.43 -15.22 -21.17
C ALA A 172 0.91 -14.65 -21.69
N PRO A 173 2.08 -14.90 -21.06
CA PRO A 173 3.39 -14.51 -21.60
C PRO A 173 3.68 -15.16 -22.96
N ARG A 174 3.40 -16.46 -23.10
CA ARG A 174 3.63 -17.21 -24.34
C ARG A 174 2.75 -16.69 -25.47
N LEU A 175 1.47 -16.43 -25.18
CA LEU A 175 0.54 -15.81 -26.13
C LEU A 175 1.07 -14.44 -26.59
N ALA A 176 1.54 -13.61 -25.67
CA ALA A 176 2.08 -12.30 -26.00
C ALA A 176 3.33 -12.37 -26.88
N ALA A 177 4.27 -13.27 -26.55
CA ALA A 177 5.50 -13.50 -27.31
C ALA A 177 5.21 -13.95 -28.74
N GLU A 178 4.31 -14.93 -28.90
CA GLU A 178 3.92 -15.48 -30.20
C GLU A 178 3.17 -14.46 -31.06
N LEU A 179 2.30 -13.64 -30.44
CA LEU A 179 1.65 -12.53 -31.14
C LEU A 179 2.66 -11.48 -31.57
N ALA A 180 3.54 -11.02 -30.67
CA ALA A 180 4.53 -10.01 -30.98
C ALA A 180 5.45 -10.46 -32.11
N CYS A 181 6.07 -11.64 -31.98
CA CYS A 181 6.97 -12.21 -32.99
C CYS A 181 6.32 -12.27 -34.38
N ARG A 182 5.12 -12.81 -34.50
CA ARG A 182 4.49 -13.06 -35.82
C ARG A 182 3.84 -11.82 -36.41
N LEU A 183 3.24 -10.96 -35.59
CA LEU A 183 2.60 -9.74 -36.09
C LEU A 183 3.65 -8.69 -36.45
N ASP A 184 4.70 -8.54 -35.66
CA ASP A 184 5.80 -7.61 -35.99
C ASP A 184 6.58 -8.06 -37.22
N ALA A 185 6.87 -9.37 -37.36
CA ALA A 185 7.52 -9.90 -38.57
C ALA A 185 6.68 -9.70 -39.84
N ALA A 186 5.35 -9.63 -39.69
CA ALA A 186 4.42 -9.35 -40.79
C ALA A 186 4.14 -7.85 -40.99
N GLY A 187 4.74 -6.96 -40.19
CA GLY A 187 4.51 -5.51 -40.24
C GLY A 187 3.08 -5.11 -39.87
N ILE A 188 2.39 -5.90 -39.06
CA ILE A 188 0.98 -5.72 -38.74
C ILE A 188 0.84 -4.80 -37.53
N PRO A 189 0.10 -3.68 -37.62
CA PRO A 189 -0.12 -2.81 -36.47
C PRO A 189 -1.11 -3.43 -35.48
N TYR A 190 -0.76 -3.45 -34.20
CA TYR A 190 -1.62 -3.96 -33.15
C TYR A 190 -1.37 -3.28 -31.80
N HIS A 191 -2.40 -3.31 -30.94
CA HIS A 191 -2.23 -3.19 -29.50
C HIS A 191 -2.69 -4.49 -28.85
N PHE A 192 -2.04 -4.91 -27.78
CA PHE A 192 -2.41 -6.13 -27.06
C PHE A 192 -2.48 -5.85 -25.57
N LYS A 193 -3.62 -6.10 -24.95
CA LYS A 193 -3.83 -5.92 -23.51
C LYS A 193 -3.90 -7.27 -22.84
N VAL A 194 -3.14 -7.45 -21.78
CA VAL A 194 -3.18 -8.64 -20.91
C VAL A 194 -3.54 -8.18 -19.51
N LEU A 195 -4.34 -8.95 -18.78
CA LEU A 195 -4.62 -8.61 -17.38
C LEU A 195 -3.37 -8.61 -16.53
N ALA A 196 -3.25 -7.59 -15.67
CA ALA A 196 -2.09 -7.45 -14.79
C ALA A 196 -2.07 -8.49 -13.67
N ALA A 197 -3.22 -8.80 -13.06
CA ALA A 197 -3.33 -9.91 -12.11
C ALA A 197 -3.86 -11.17 -12.81
N ALA A 198 -3.66 -12.35 -12.22
CA ALA A 198 -4.32 -13.56 -12.69
C ALA A 198 -5.84 -13.28 -12.77
N ALA A 199 -6.42 -13.57 -13.92
CA ALA A 199 -7.84 -13.34 -14.16
C ALA A 199 -8.63 -13.97 -13.00
N PRO A 200 -9.62 -13.28 -12.40
CA PRO A 200 -10.57 -13.95 -11.51
C PRO A 200 -11.02 -15.25 -12.17
N GLU A 201 -11.16 -16.35 -11.42
CA GLU A 201 -11.45 -17.71 -11.94
C GLU A 201 -12.60 -17.76 -12.99
N ARG A 202 -13.47 -16.75 -12.99
CA ARG A 202 -14.65 -16.64 -13.84
C ARG A 202 -14.51 -15.69 -15.03
N ARG A 203 -13.49 -14.83 -15.06
CA ARG A 203 -13.28 -13.81 -16.09
C ARG A 203 -12.74 -14.46 -17.37
N ARG A 204 -13.33 -14.10 -18.52
CA ARG A 204 -13.10 -14.76 -19.83
C ARG A 204 -12.38 -13.90 -20.87
N ASP A 205 -12.05 -12.66 -20.54
CA ASP A 205 -11.29 -11.70 -21.34
C ASP A 205 -9.88 -11.50 -20.77
N GLY A 206 -9.16 -12.61 -20.54
CA GLY A 206 -7.82 -12.60 -19.94
C GLY A 206 -6.79 -11.80 -20.74
N ALA A 207 -6.92 -11.80 -22.06
CA ALA A 207 -6.18 -10.91 -22.95
C ALA A 207 -7.01 -10.46 -24.15
N VAL A 208 -6.66 -9.32 -24.75
CA VAL A 208 -7.40 -8.68 -25.85
C VAL A 208 -6.41 -8.11 -26.87
N LEU A 209 -6.46 -8.63 -28.10
CA LEU A 209 -5.71 -8.12 -29.25
C LEU A 209 -6.57 -7.15 -30.04
N TYR A 210 -6.04 -5.96 -30.32
CA TYR A 210 -6.67 -4.90 -31.08
C TYR A 210 -6.00 -4.81 -32.45
N LEU A 211 -6.80 -4.85 -33.52
CA LEU A 211 -6.35 -4.77 -34.89
C LEU A 211 -7.15 -3.69 -35.64
N PRO A 212 -6.51 -2.76 -36.36
CA PRO A 212 -7.21 -1.90 -37.30
C PRO A 212 -7.88 -2.74 -38.38
N HIS A 213 -9.03 -2.30 -38.90
CA HIS A 213 -9.80 -3.06 -39.88
C HIS A 213 -8.98 -3.49 -41.10
N ALA A 214 -8.12 -2.61 -41.62
CA ALA A 214 -7.22 -2.91 -42.74
C ALA A 214 -6.21 -4.03 -42.45
N ALA A 215 -5.83 -4.21 -41.17
CA ALA A 215 -4.85 -5.19 -40.74
C ALA A 215 -5.44 -6.59 -40.50
N VAL A 216 -6.77 -6.70 -40.37
CA VAL A 216 -7.45 -7.96 -40.01
C VAL A 216 -7.15 -9.09 -41.00
N GLY A 217 -7.19 -8.80 -42.31
CA GLY A 217 -6.92 -9.79 -43.35
C GLY A 217 -5.50 -10.35 -43.28
N GLY A 218 -4.50 -9.47 -43.10
CA GLY A 218 -3.10 -9.87 -42.95
C GLY A 218 -2.82 -10.63 -41.65
N ALA A 219 -3.54 -10.29 -40.56
CA ALA A 219 -3.37 -10.94 -39.26
C ALA A 219 -3.93 -12.36 -39.20
N ALA A 220 -4.80 -12.75 -40.15
CA ALA A 220 -5.50 -14.04 -40.13
C ALA A 220 -4.59 -15.24 -39.94
N ARG A 221 -3.53 -15.32 -40.74
CA ARG A 221 -2.61 -16.45 -40.73
C ARG A 221 -1.79 -16.47 -39.43
N ALA A 222 -1.32 -15.31 -38.99
CA ALA A 222 -0.56 -15.17 -37.75
C ALA A 222 -1.42 -15.59 -36.55
N VAL A 223 -2.61 -15.00 -36.38
CA VAL A 223 -3.52 -15.30 -35.27
C VAL A 223 -3.92 -16.77 -35.22
N ARG A 224 -4.21 -17.41 -36.35
CA ARG A 224 -4.52 -18.86 -36.40
C ARG A 224 -3.32 -19.71 -35.96
N ALA A 225 -2.12 -19.39 -36.42
CA ALA A 225 -0.91 -20.10 -36.02
C ALA A 225 -0.61 -19.92 -34.52
N VAL A 226 -0.82 -18.72 -33.99
CA VAL A 226 -0.71 -18.46 -32.54
C VAL A 226 -1.73 -19.30 -31.78
N ALA A 227 -3.00 -19.28 -32.19
CA ALA A 227 -4.07 -20.01 -31.52
C ALA A 227 -3.80 -21.52 -31.44
N GLU A 228 -3.22 -22.10 -32.49
CA GLU A 228 -2.81 -23.51 -32.49
C GLU A 228 -1.62 -23.77 -31.56
N THR A 229 -0.66 -22.84 -31.52
CA THR A 229 0.56 -22.93 -30.69
C THR A 229 0.22 -22.88 -29.19
N VAL A 230 -0.72 -22.03 -28.80
CA VAL A 230 -1.10 -21.82 -27.38
C VAL A 230 -2.38 -22.56 -26.98
N LYS A 231 -2.88 -23.48 -27.81
CA LYS A 231 -4.17 -24.16 -27.57
C LYS A 231 -4.30 -24.83 -26.20
N GLY A 232 -3.18 -25.32 -25.65
CA GLY A 232 -3.12 -25.95 -24.33
C GLY A 232 -3.30 -24.96 -23.17
N ASP A 233 -3.08 -23.67 -23.43
CA ASP A 233 -3.16 -22.58 -22.47
C ASP A 233 -4.52 -21.85 -22.52
N LEU A 234 -5.43 -22.25 -23.43
CA LEU A 234 -6.74 -21.63 -23.58
C LEU A 234 -7.81 -22.38 -22.79
N VAL A 235 -8.58 -21.62 -22.01
CA VAL A 235 -9.70 -22.12 -21.24
C VAL A 235 -11.00 -21.97 -22.04
N ALA A 236 -11.83 -23.01 -22.06
CA ALA A 236 -13.07 -23.00 -22.84
C ALA A 236 -14.11 -22.02 -22.28
N GLY A 237 -14.55 -21.05 -23.10
CA GLY A 237 -15.58 -20.05 -22.78
C GLY A 237 -15.12 -18.64 -23.16
N VAL A 238 -16.04 -17.73 -23.45
CA VAL A 238 -15.73 -16.38 -23.97
C VAL A 238 -16.62 -15.33 -23.30
N PRO A 239 -16.23 -14.03 -23.30
CA PRO A 239 -17.04 -12.96 -22.72
C PRO A 239 -18.41 -12.85 -23.38
N ALA A 240 -19.42 -12.40 -22.63
CA ALA A 240 -20.76 -12.29 -23.18
C ALA A 240 -20.77 -11.25 -24.31
N MET A 241 -21.70 -11.42 -25.26
CA MET A 241 -21.86 -10.50 -26.39
C MET A 241 -20.66 -10.44 -27.36
N THR A 242 -19.69 -11.36 -27.24
CA THR A 242 -18.61 -11.57 -28.23
C THR A 242 -18.90 -12.78 -29.11
N ARG A 243 -18.41 -12.78 -30.35
CA ARG A 243 -18.61 -13.89 -31.30
C ARG A 243 -17.50 -14.92 -31.12
N GLN A 244 -17.85 -16.09 -30.59
CA GLN A 244 -16.89 -17.20 -30.44
C GLN A 244 -16.43 -17.73 -31.80
N ILE A 245 -15.12 -17.91 -31.94
CA ILE A 245 -14.47 -18.48 -33.13
C ILE A 245 -13.63 -19.72 -32.82
N GLY A 246 -13.34 -19.99 -31.55
CA GLY A 246 -12.64 -21.18 -31.10
C GLY A 246 -12.75 -21.39 -29.58
N PRO A 247 -12.13 -22.44 -29.02
CA PRO A 247 -12.05 -22.64 -27.58
C PRO A 247 -11.31 -21.46 -26.93
N GLY A 248 -12.01 -20.71 -26.09
CA GLY A 248 -11.42 -19.55 -25.41
C GLY A 248 -11.11 -18.36 -26.32
N LEU A 249 -11.53 -18.37 -27.59
CA LEU A 249 -11.26 -17.30 -28.56
C LEU A 249 -12.56 -16.72 -29.12
N ALA A 250 -12.70 -15.40 -29.04
CA ALA A 250 -13.83 -14.67 -29.59
C ALA A 250 -13.40 -13.33 -30.20
N TYR A 251 -14.30 -12.67 -30.93
CA TYR A 251 -14.06 -11.31 -31.41
C TYR A 251 -15.27 -10.38 -31.23
N ALA A 252 -14.98 -9.08 -31.26
CA ALA A 252 -15.98 -8.03 -31.39
C ALA A 252 -15.39 -6.77 -32.04
N GLU A 253 -16.23 -5.97 -32.66
CA GLU A 253 -15.89 -4.64 -33.16
C GLU A 253 -15.91 -3.61 -32.01
N SER A 254 -14.89 -2.75 -31.95
CA SER A 254 -14.80 -1.69 -30.95
C SER A 254 -15.94 -0.68 -31.10
N PRO A 255 -16.50 -0.17 -29.97
CA PRO A 255 -17.35 1.01 -30.02
C PRO A 255 -16.60 2.23 -30.59
N ARG A 256 -17.33 3.17 -31.17
CA ARG A 256 -16.78 4.48 -31.56
C ARG A 256 -16.40 5.26 -30.30
N GLY A 257 -15.32 6.06 -30.34
CA GLY A 257 -14.91 6.92 -29.21
C GLY A 257 -14.03 6.23 -28.15
N GLY A 258 -13.47 5.05 -28.41
CA GLY A 258 -12.45 4.44 -27.55
C GLY A 258 -12.94 3.76 -26.26
N GLU A 259 -14.26 3.72 -26.02
CA GLU A 259 -14.86 3.06 -24.86
C GLU A 259 -14.52 1.56 -24.75
N SER A 260 -14.56 1.01 -23.53
CA SER A 260 -14.52 -0.45 -23.32
C SER A 260 -15.74 -1.13 -23.95
N PHE A 261 -15.53 -2.20 -24.72
CA PHE A 261 -16.61 -2.90 -25.41
C PHE A 261 -17.62 -3.47 -24.42
N GLY A 262 -17.14 -4.19 -23.40
CA GLY A 262 -18.01 -4.78 -22.39
C GLY A 262 -18.81 -3.74 -21.63
N GLU A 263 -18.16 -2.66 -21.18
CA GLU A 263 -18.82 -1.55 -20.47
C GLU A 263 -19.87 -0.87 -21.34
N HIS A 264 -19.54 -0.57 -22.60
CA HIS A 264 -20.49 -0.01 -23.54
C HIS A 264 -21.72 -0.91 -23.71
N ARG A 265 -21.53 -2.22 -23.91
CA ARG A 265 -22.67 -3.14 -24.13
C ARG A 265 -23.54 -3.28 -22.88
N VAL A 266 -22.95 -3.41 -21.71
CA VAL A 266 -23.73 -3.53 -20.47
C VAL A 266 -24.36 -2.20 -20.03
N ARG A 267 -23.76 -1.06 -20.39
CA ARG A 267 -24.37 0.27 -20.22
C ARG A 267 -25.64 0.41 -21.06
N LEU A 268 -25.64 -0.03 -22.32
CA LEU A 268 -26.86 -0.05 -23.15
C LEU A 268 -27.97 -0.92 -22.52
N ILE A 269 -27.61 -2.06 -21.94
CA ILE A 269 -28.54 -2.90 -21.19
C ILE A 269 -29.09 -2.15 -19.97
N ALA A 270 -28.22 -1.51 -19.18
CA ALA A 270 -28.62 -0.73 -18.01
C ALA A 270 -29.54 0.45 -18.40
N ASP A 271 -29.21 1.21 -19.44
CA ASP A 271 -30.00 2.34 -19.95
C ASP A 271 -31.37 1.89 -20.46
N GLY A 272 -31.46 0.72 -21.10
CA GLY A 272 -32.71 0.16 -21.59
C GLY A 272 -33.59 -0.35 -20.46
N LEU A 273 -32.98 -1.02 -19.48
CA LEU A 273 -33.66 -1.47 -18.28
C LEU A 273 -34.24 -0.29 -17.49
N LEU A 274 -33.44 0.75 -17.29
CA LEU A 274 -33.85 1.97 -16.60
C LEU A 274 -35.00 2.67 -17.36
N LYS A 275 -34.93 2.77 -18.69
CA LYS A 275 -36.04 3.28 -19.52
C LYS A 275 -37.33 2.47 -19.34
N ALA A 276 -37.25 1.14 -19.27
CA ALA A 276 -38.41 0.29 -19.03
C ALA A 276 -39.04 0.56 -17.66
N VAL A 277 -38.22 0.71 -16.62
CA VAL A 277 -38.66 1.03 -15.26
C VAL A 277 -39.41 2.36 -15.22
N ASP A 278 -38.91 3.39 -15.91
CA ASP A 278 -39.57 4.71 -15.96
C ASP A 278 -40.92 4.66 -16.66
N ALA A 279 -41.07 3.77 -17.65
CA ALA A 279 -42.33 3.53 -18.35
C ALA A 279 -43.30 2.61 -17.57
N GLY A 280 -42.97 2.23 -16.33
CA GLY A 280 -43.77 1.29 -15.53
C GLY A 280 -43.76 -0.14 -16.06
N ALA A 281 -42.86 -0.47 -16.99
CA ALA A 281 -42.82 -1.75 -17.67
C ALA A 281 -42.01 -2.79 -16.87
N SER A 282 -42.70 -3.75 -16.25
CA SER A 282 -42.11 -4.80 -15.42
C SER A 282 -41.98 -6.16 -16.10
N SER A 283 -42.71 -6.40 -17.20
CA SER A 283 -42.70 -7.70 -17.87
C SER A 283 -41.35 -7.98 -18.57
N PRO A 284 -40.86 -9.24 -18.59
CA PRO A 284 -39.61 -9.59 -19.26
C PRO A 284 -39.57 -9.15 -20.73
N ARG A 285 -40.69 -9.28 -21.44
CA ARG A 285 -40.83 -8.87 -22.85
C ARG A 285 -40.67 -7.36 -23.03
N ALA A 286 -41.30 -6.56 -22.17
CA ALA A 286 -41.21 -5.11 -22.27
C ALA A 286 -39.82 -4.58 -21.88
N ARG A 287 -39.17 -5.20 -20.87
CA ARG A 287 -37.78 -4.90 -20.51
C ARG A 287 -36.81 -5.24 -21.64
N LEU A 288 -36.99 -6.39 -22.30
CA LEU A 288 -36.18 -6.78 -23.46
C LEU A 288 -36.37 -5.80 -24.62
N ALA A 289 -37.62 -5.39 -24.93
CA ALA A 289 -37.91 -4.43 -25.97
C ALA A 289 -37.23 -3.07 -25.72
N ALA A 290 -37.27 -2.56 -24.48
CA ALA A 290 -36.59 -1.30 -24.14
C ALA A 290 -35.05 -1.38 -24.24
N VAL A 291 -34.46 -2.55 -23.98
CA VAL A 291 -33.04 -2.79 -24.22
C VAL A 291 -32.74 -2.89 -25.71
N GLU A 292 -33.60 -3.56 -26.48
CA GLU A 292 -33.49 -3.65 -27.93
C GLU A 292 -33.54 -2.26 -28.59
N ASP A 293 -34.44 -1.38 -28.14
CA ASP A 293 -34.48 0.04 -28.56
C ASP A 293 -33.13 0.73 -28.36
N ARG A 294 -32.50 0.56 -27.19
CA ARG A 294 -31.19 1.20 -26.90
C ARG A 294 -30.08 0.67 -27.80
N PHE A 295 -30.10 -0.62 -28.11
CA PHE A 295 -29.16 -1.22 -29.05
C PHE A 295 -29.38 -0.67 -30.46
N VAL A 296 -30.63 -0.59 -30.93
CA VAL A 296 -30.98 -0.04 -32.25
C VAL A 296 -30.57 1.44 -32.35
N MET A 297 -30.85 2.25 -31.33
CA MET A 297 -30.40 3.65 -31.26
C MET A 297 -28.88 3.81 -31.34
N ALA A 298 -28.13 2.83 -30.81
CA ALA A 298 -26.68 2.79 -30.91
C ALA A 298 -26.17 2.16 -32.22
N GLY A 299 -27.06 1.82 -33.16
CA GLY A 299 -26.71 1.17 -34.43
C GLY A 299 -26.23 -0.26 -34.26
N ILE A 300 -26.71 -0.99 -33.26
CA ILE A 300 -26.30 -2.36 -32.92
C ILE A 300 -27.53 -3.27 -32.92
N SER A 301 -27.43 -4.46 -33.51
CA SER A 301 -28.46 -5.49 -33.37
C SER A 301 -28.26 -6.28 -32.08
N LEU A 302 -29.34 -6.51 -31.33
CA LEU A 302 -29.30 -7.35 -30.12
C LEU A 302 -28.96 -8.82 -30.42
N ASP A 303 -29.22 -9.27 -31.66
CA ASP A 303 -28.91 -10.63 -32.10
C ASP A 303 -27.43 -10.81 -32.48
N LEU A 304 -26.79 -9.71 -32.89
CA LEU A 304 -25.38 -9.63 -33.28
C LEU A 304 -24.65 -8.52 -32.48
N PRO A 305 -24.63 -8.57 -31.14
CA PRO A 305 -24.17 -7.45 -30.32
C PRO A 305 -22.64 -7.25 -30.39
N HIS A 306 -21.91 -8.19 -30.99
CA HIS A 306 -20.47 -8.11 -31.19
C HIS A 306 -20.05 -7.10 -32.26
N ARG A 307 -20.97 -6.56 -33.07
CA ARG A 307 -20.64 -5.64 -34.17
C ARG A 307 -21.69 -4.57 -34.41
N LEU A 308 -21.32 -3.52 -35.14
CA LEU A 308 -22.27 -2.51 -35.62
C LEU A 308 -23.15 -3.10 -36.73
N ALA A 309 -24.40 -2.64 -36.79
CA ALA A 309 -25.36 -3.04 -37.81
C ALA A 309 -24.91 -2.55 -39.21
N GLY A 310 -25.17 -3.37 -40.23
CA GLY A 310 -24.87 -3.04 -41.64
C GLY A 310 -23.39 -3.09 -42.04
N ALA A 311 -22.45 -3.24 -41.10
CA ALA A 311 -21.02 -3.31 -41.43
C ALA A 311 -20.59 -4.73 -41.84
N PRO A 312 -19.69 -4.88 -42.84
CA PRO A 312 -19.13 -6.19 -43.19
C PRO A 312 -18.30 -6.74 -42.03
N ASP A 313 -18.39 -8.06 -41.85
CA ASP A 313 -17.68 -8.82 -40.82
C ASP A 313 -16.53 -9.62 -41.46
N PRO A 314 -15.28 -9.11 -41.42
CA PRO A 314 -14.13 -9.78 -42.01
C PRO A 314 -13.71 -11.04 -41.25
N LEU A 315 -14.24 -11.25 -40.03
CA LEU A 315 -13.92 -12.38 -39.16
C LEU A 315 -14.99 -13.48 -39.21
N ALA A 316 -16.10 -13.28 -39.93
CA ALA A 316 -17.20 -14.25 -40.00
C ALA A 316 -16.78 -15.64 -40.53
N ALA A 317 -15.81 -15.67 -41.45
CA ALA A 317 -15.26 -16.91 -42.02
C ALA A 317 -14.15 -17.54 -41.15
N TRP A 318 -13.81 -16.94 -40.00
CA TRP A 318 -12.81 -17.49 -39.10
C TRP A 318 -13.49 -18.42 -38.10
N THR A 319 -13.37 -19.72 -38.33
CA THR A 319 -13.84 -20.76 -37.42
C THR A 319 -12.72 -21.77 -37.17
N MET A 320 -12.55 -22.14 -35.91
CA MET A 320 -11.70 -23.24 -35.43
C MET A 320 -12.60 -24.41 -35.01
N PRO A 321 -12.15 -25.68 -35.11
CA PRO A 321 -12.90 -26.83 -34.59
C PRO A 321 -13.15 -26.69 -33.08
N LEU A 322 -14.42 -26.78 -32.65
CA LEU A 322 -14.77 -26.80 -31.24
C LEU A 322 -14.80 -28.26 -30.75
N PRO A 323 -14.12 -28.61 -29.63
CA PRO A 323 -14.24 -29.94 -29.05
C PRO A 323 -15.68 -30.19 -28.56
N ARG A 324 -16.20 -31.40 -28.79
CA ARG A 324 -17.53 -31.82 -28.32
C ARG A 324 -17.58 -31.78 -26.79
N ARG A 325 -18.57 -31.09 -26.23
CA ARG A 325 -18.78 -30.88 -24.78
C ARG A 325 -18.84 -32.22 -24.03
N THR A 326 -17.91 -32.47 -23.10
CA THR A 326 -18.15 -33.35 -21.95
C THR A 326 -18.61 -32.52 -20.76
N ALA A 327 -19.69 -32.93 -20.12
CA ALA A 327 -20.28 -32.24 -18.97
C ALA A 327 -19.61 -32.72 -17.66
N ARG A 328 -19.10 -31.78 -16.86
CA ARG A 328 -18.85 -31.90 -15.40
C ARG A 328 -18.41 -30.52 -14.87
N ALA A 329 -18.65 -30.08 -13.64
CA ALA A 329 -19.32 -30.63 -12.48
C ALA A 329 -19.97 -29.46 -11.70
N ALA A 330 -21.04 -29.72 -10.96
CA ALA A 330 -21.65 -28.74 -10.06
C ALA A 330 -20.73 -28.47 -8.85
N VAL A 331 -20.44 -27.19 -8.57
CA VAL A 331 -19.67 -26.77 -7.39
C VAL A 331 -20.63 -26.33 -6.29
N ALA A 332 -20.49 -26.96 -5.12
CA ALA A 332 -21.22 -26.70 -3.88
C ALA A 332 -21.15 -25.22 -3.42
N PRO A 333 -22.06 -24.78 -2.52
CA PRO A 333 -22.05 -23.42 -1.99
C PRO A 333 -20.86 -23.21 -1.02
N ALA A 334 -20.26 -22.02 -1.08
CA ALA A 334 -19.07 -21.66 -0.31
C ALA A 334 -19.43 -21.20 1.12
N ALA A 335 -18.64 -21.66 2.09
CA ALA A 335 -18.63 -21.24 3.49
C ALA A 335 -18.19 -19.76 3.66
N PRO A 336 -18.45 -19.13 4.83
CA PRO A 336 -17.96 -17.78 5.16
C PRO A 336 -16.43 -17.65 5.02
N ILE A 337 -15.99 -16.48 4.55
CA ILE A 337 -14.57 -16.17 4.32
C ILE A 337 -13.89 -15.94 5.70
N PRO A 338 -12.85 -16.70 6.06
CA PRO A 338 -12.15 -16.51 7.33
C PRO A 338 -11.44 -15.14 7.39
N VAL A 339 -11.31 -14.60 8.60
CA VAL A 339 -10.38 -13.48 8.89
C VAL A 339 -8.97 -13.96 8.60
N GLU A 340 -8.21 -13.19 7.84
CA GLU A 340 -6.86 -13.59 7.46
C GLU A 340 -5.87 -13.28 8.60
N PRO A 341 -4.99 -14.23 8.96
CA PRO A 341 -4.04 -14.03 10.03
C PRO A 341 -3.13 -12.81 9.78
N PRO A 342 -2.72 -12.06 10.83
CA PRO A 342 -1.84 -10.90 10.69
C PRO A 342 -0.54 -11.18 9.92
N LEU A 343 0.06 -12.37 10.09
CA LEU A 343 1.28 -12.77 9.37
C LEU A 343 1.08 -12.84 7.86
N ALA A 344 -0.08 -13.33 7.40
CA ALA A 344 -0.40 -13.39 5.98
C ALA A 344 -0.65 -11.99 5.39
N THR A 345 -1.15 -11.05 6.20
CA THR A 345 -1.22 -9.64 5.80
C THR A 345 0.16 -9.02 5.64
N ALA A 346 1.05 -9.22 6.61
CA ALA A 346 2.44 -8.77 6.51
C ALA A 346 3.13 -9.38 5.27
N GLY A 347 2.93 -10.67 5.02
CA GLY A 347 3.52 -11.35 3.87
C GLY A 347 3.03 -10.85 2.51
N ARG A 348 1.78 -10.42 2.40
CA ARG A 348 1.31 -9.77 1.18
C ARG A 348 1.89 -8.39 0.96
N ILE A 349 2.10 -7.64 2.03
CA ILE A 349 2.76 -6.34 1.94
C ILE A 349 4.23 -6.54 1.54
N ALA A 350 4.92 -7.52 2.13
CA ALA A 350 6.28 -7.88 1.74
C ALA A 350 6.36 -8.34 0.27
N ALA A 351 5.44 -9.19 -0.16
CA ALA A 351 5.33 -9.62 -1.56
C ALA A 351 5.08 -8.44 -2.50
N HIS A 352 4.20 -7.49 -2.13
CA HIS A 352 3.96 -6.28 -2.91
C HIS A 352 5.24 -5.46 -3.12
N PHE A 353 6.06 -5.29 -2.08
CA PHE A 353 7.36 -4.64 -2.22
C PHE A 353 8.29 -5.40 -3.17
N GLY A 354 8.38 -6.73 -3.05
CA GLY A 354 9.16 -7.55 -3.98
C GLY A 354 8.67 -7.46 -5.44
N GLU A 355 7.35 -7.47 -5.63
CA GLU A 355 6.69 -7.41 -6.95
C GLU A 355 6.83 -6.04 -7.63
N THR A 356 6.88 -4.95 -6.86
CA THR A 356 6.89 -3.57 -7.38
C THR A 356 8.26 -2.91 -7.35
N ALA A 357 9.28 -3.61 -6.83
CA ALA A 357 10.65 -3.11 -6.77
C ALA A 357 11.25 -2.92 -8.17
N LEU A 358 11.88 -1.77 -8.37
CA LEU A 358 12.70 -1.44 -9.54
C LEU A 358 14.15 -1.84 -9.24
N TRP A 359 14.65 -2.83 -9.97
CA TRP A 359 15.95 -3.45 -9.71
C TRP A 359 17.04 -2.93 -10.64
N HIS A 360 18.25 -2.74 -10.10
CA HIS A 360 19.48 -2.56 -10.86
C HIS A 360 20.64 -3.18 -10.09
N GLY A 361 21.20 -4.28 -10.62
CA GLY A 361 22.26 -5.03 -9.94
C GLY A 361 21.81 -5.57 -8.58
N ASP A 362 22.58 -5.26 -7.55
CA ASP A 362 22.34 -5.63 -6.14
C ASP A 362 21.45 -4.65 -5.38
N ARG A 363 20.82 -3.69 -6.08
CA ARG A 363 20.03 -2.60 -5.48
C ARG A 363 18.62 -2.55 -6.05
N CYS A 364 17.68 -2.07 -5.24
CA CYS A 364 16.32 -1.80 -5.70
C CYS A 364 15.75 -0.52 -5.10
N THR A 365 14.72 0.04 -5.75
CA THR A 365 13.93 1.18 -5.24
C THR A 365 12.46 1.06 -5.68
N TRP A 366 11.61 2.00 -5.31
CA TRP A 366 10.21 2.07 -5.72
C TRP A 366 9.84 3.49 -6.13
N LEU A 367 8.82 3.60 -6.99
CA LEU A 367 8.16 4.87 -7.29
C LEU A 367 6.98 5.06 -6.34
N ALA A 368 6.92 6.21 -5.70
CA ALA A 368 5.82 6.60 -4.81
C ALA A 368 5.49 8.09 -5.04
N PRO A 369 4.28 8.55 -4.65
CA PRO A 369 4.00 9.97 -4.62
C PRO A 369 5.00 10.68 -3.71
N ASP A 370 5.57 11.80 -4.18
CA ASP A 370 6.46 12.62 -3.38
C ASP A 370 5.65 13.33 -2.28
N PRO A 371 5.93 13.07 -0.99
CA PRO A 371 5.24 13.75 0.11
C PRO A 371 5.37 15.28 0.08
N ALA A 372 6.41 15.83 -0.56
CA ALA A 372 6.65 17.28 -0.65
C ALA A 372 5.73 17.98 -1.67
N SER A 373 5.05 17.23 -2.55
CA SER A 373 4.13 17.77 -3.56
C SER A 373 2.72 18.07 -3.02
N GLY A 374 2.50 17.88 -1.72
CA GLY A 374 1.19 17.85 -1.06
C GLY A 374 0.75 19.10 -0.30
N ASP A 375 1.33 20.28 -0.53
CA ASP A 375 0.80 21.51 0.09
C ASP A 375 0.99 22.76 -0.81
N PHE A 376 0.20 22.83 -1.87
CA PHE A 376 -0.16 24.10 -2.53
C PHE A 376 -1.67 24.12 -2.71
N GLY A 377 -2.28 25.25 -2.33
CA GLY A 377 -3.72 25.40 -2.08
C GLY A 377 -4.66 24.96 -3.20
N ALA A 378 -5.94 24.84 -2.82
CA ALA A 378 -7.08 24.43 -3.63
C ALA A 378 -6.99 24.82 -5.13
N GLY A 379 -6.51 23.89 -5.94
CA GLY A 379 -6.43 24.03 -7.40
C GLY A 379 -5.59 22.91 -8.01
N GLN A 380 -6.24 21.82 -8.41
CA GLN A 380 -5.69 20.74 -9.27
C GLN A 380 -4.18 20.43 -9.09
N SER A 381 -3.80 19.75 -8.01
CA SER A 381 -2.44 19.22 -7.88
C SER A 381 -2.36 17.83 -8.54
N ALA A 382 -1.50 17.67 -9.54
CA ALA A 382 -1.10 16.36 -10.05
C ALA A 382 -0.07 15.79 -9.07
N ALA A 383 -0.31 14.58 -8.54
CA ALA A 383 0.65 13.92 -7.67
C ALA A 383 1.98 13.72 -8.42
N GLU A 384 3.07 14.32 -7.93
CA GLU A 384 4.41 14.07 -8.43
C GLU A 384 4.88 12.70 -7.92
N PHE A 385 5.46 11.88 -8.79
CA PHE A 385 5.99 10.56 -8.41
C PHE A 385 7.52 10.59 -8.51
N GLY A 386 8.19 10.14 -7.45
CA GLY A 386 9.64 10.06 -7.36
C GLY A 386 10.11 8.73 -6.80
N THR A 387 11.41 8.47 -6.89
CA THR A 387 12.03 7.35 -6.19
C THR A 387 12.06 7.62 -4.69
N LEU A 388 11.86 6.59 -3.88
CA LEU A 388 11.98 6.71 -2.42
C LEU A 388 13.38 7.20 -2.01
N GLY A 389 13.43 8.24 -1.18
CA GLY A 389 14.66 8.73 -0.55
C GLY A 389 15.24 7.73 0.47
N PRO A 390 16.39 8.03 1.10
CA PRO A 390 17.10 7.07 1.95
C PRO A 390 16.46 6.84 3.32
N ASN A 391 15.72 7.82 3.86
CA ASN A 391 15.41 7.91 5.28
C ASN A 391 14.52 6.79 5.84
N LEU A 392 14.46 6.69 7.17
CA LEU A 392 13.71 5.66 7.89
C LEU A 392 12.19 5.88 7.82
N ALA A 393 11.71 7.13 7.84
CA ALA A 393 10.28 7.41 7.94
C ALA A 393 9.50 7.13 6.65
N ALA A 394 9.92 7.75 5.56
CA ALA A 394 9.24 7.67 4.27
C ALA A 394 10.03 6.86 3.24
N GLY A 395 11.31 6.62 3.50
CA GLY A 395 12.27 6.14 2.52
C GLY A 395 12.63 4.65 2.59
N GLN A 396 13.70 4.32 1.88
CA GLN A 396 14.15 2.96 1.64
C GLN A 396 14.68 2.26 2.89
N ALA A 397 15.29 2.98 3.84
CA ALA A 397 15.69 2.40 5.11
C ALA A 397 14.49 1.83 5.88
N GLY A 398 13.34 2.53 5.86
CA GLY A 398 12.11 2.05 6.50
C GLY A 398 11.53 0.80 5.84
N VAL A 399 11.49 0.78 4.51
CA VAL A 399 11.02 -0.38 3.74
C VAL A 399 11.97 -1.57 3.95
N GLY A 400 13.28 -1.34 3.83
CA GLY A 400 14.31 -2.36 4.04
C GLY A 400 14.28 -2.96 5.44
N ALA A 401 14.12 -2.13 6.47
CA ALA A 401 14.00 -2.59 7.86
C ALA A 401 12.77 -3.50 8.06
N PHE A 402 11.60 -3.09 7.54
CA PHE A 402 10.40 -3.94 7.58
C PHE A 402 10.63 -5.28 6.89
N LEU A 403 11.18 -5.27 5.67
CA LEU A 403 11.40 -6.49 4.90
C LEU A 403 12.43 -7.41 5.54
N ALA A 404 13.49 -6.87 6.16
CA ALA A 404 14.49 -7.66 6.87
C ALA A 404 13.88 -8.38 8.08
N VAL A 405 13.10 -7.66 8.89
CA VAL A 405 12.41 -8.24 10.06
C VAL A 405 11.36 -9.27 9.63
N TYR A 406 10.62 -9.00 8.55
CA TYR A 406 9.67 -9.96 7.99
C TYR A 406 10.38 -11.23 7.46
N ALA A 407 11.48 -11.07 6.72
CA ALA A 407 12.24 -12.18 6.16
C ALA A 407 12.76 -13.11 7.25
N GLU A 408 13.32 -12.55 8.34
CA GLU A 408 13.75 -13.33 9.50
C GLU A 408 12.57 -14.06 10.16
N ALA A 409 11.46 -13.34 10.43
CA ALA A 409 10.33 -13.89 11.16
C ALA A 409 9.53 -14.96 10.37
N SER A 410 9.67 -14.99 9.05
CA SER A 410 8.92 -15.88 8.14
C SER A 410 9.79 -16.90 7.41
N GLY A 411 11.11 -16.70 7.33
CA GLY A 411 12.00 -17.46 6.46
C GLY A 411 11.90 -17.09 4.97
N ASP A 412 11.23 -15.99 4.62
CA ASP A 412 11.02 -15.57 3.24
C ASP A 412 12.31 -15.00 2.61
N ARG A 413 12.92 -15.81 1.75
CA ARG A 413 14.16 -15.48 1.06
C ARG A 413 14.01 -14.35 0.05
N ASP A 414 12.84 -14.18 -0.56
CA ASP A 414 12.61 -13.16 -1.57
C ASP A 414 12.46 -11.79 -0.90
N ALA A 415 11.76 -11.76 0.24
CA ALA A 415 11.73 -10.59 1.11
C ALA A 415 13.14 -10.24 1.62
N GLY A 416 13.96 -11.24 1.99
CA GLY A 416 15.34 -11.04 2.41
C GLY A 416 16.24 -10.45 1.32
N ARG A 417 16.13 -10.93 0.07
CA ARG A 417 16.84 -10.34 -1.08
C ARG A 417 16.41 -8.89 -1.32
N THR A 418 15.11 -8.62 -1.26
CA THR A 418 14.55 -7.27 -1.47
C THR A 418 14.99 -6.32 -0.36
N ALA A 419 15.00 -6.78 0.89
CA ALA A 419 15.48 -6.02 2.04
C ALA A 419 16.94 -5.60 1.86
N ARG A 420 17.81 -6.56 1.53
CA ARG A 420 19.24 -6.32 1.28
C ARG A 420 19.46 -5.27 0.20
N ALA A 421 18.77 -5.41 -0.92
CA ALA A 421 18.90 -4.51 -2.05
C ALA A 421 18.41 -3.08 -1.75
N ALA A 422 17.31 -2.95 -1.01
CA ALA A 422 16.79 -1.66 -0.56
C ALA A 422 17.75 -0.99 0.43
N LEU A 423 18.34 -1.74 1.35
CA LEU A 423 19.29 -1.23 2.35
C LEU A 423 20.61 -0.79 1.71
N HIS A 424 21.18 -1.57 0.78
CA HIS A 424 22.37 -1.11 0.03
C HIS A 424 22.07 0.14 -0.80
N HIS A 425 20.87 0.23 -1.39
CA HIS A 425 20.49 1.43 -2.13
C HIS A 425 20.32 2.63 -1.20
N ALA A 426 19.68 2.47 -0.04
CA ALA A 426 19.56 3.50 0.98
C ALA A 426 20.94 4.02 1.44
N ALA A 427 21.90 3.12 1.66
CA ALA A 427 23.28 3.50 1.98
C ALA A 427 23.94 4.30 0.85
N ALA A 428 23.74 3.88 -0.41
CA ALA A 428 24.39 4.49 -1.56
C ALA A 428 23.88 5.90 -1.92
N ILE A 429 22.63 6.22 -1.60
CA ILE A 429 22.04 7.54 -1.89
C ILE A 429 22.01 8.47 -0.68
N SER A 430 22.48 8.01 0.48
CA SER A 430 22.58 8.82 1.70
C SER A 430 23.63 9.92 1.56
N THR A 431 23.29 11.11 2.04
CA THR A 431 24.16 12.28 2.06
C THR A 431 24.15 12.94 3.43
N ALA A 432 25.21 13.68 3.77
CA ALA A 432 25.36 14.43 5.04
C ALA A 432 24.47 15.68 5.14
N THR A 433 23.17 15.54 4.84
CA THR A 433 22.20 16.64 4.82
C THR A 433 21.36 16.73 6.09
N ASP A 434 21.17 15.60 6.79
CA ASP A 434 20.41 15.54 8.05
C ASP A 434 20.96 14.39 8.92
N ALA A 435 21.24 14.68 10.19
CA ALA A 435 21.76 13.71 11.15
C ALA A 435 20.66 12.98 11.95
N GLY A 436 19.39 13.34 11.79
CA GLY A 436 18.26 12.83 12.58
C GLY A 436 17.95 11.34 12.42
N LEU A 437 17.01 10.85 13.22
CA LEU A 437 16.59 9.44 13.19
C LEU A 437 15.63 9.16 12.04
N TYR A 438 14.46 9.79 12.01
CA TYR A 438 13.43 9.42 11.03
C TYR A 438 13.67 10.06 9.66
N THR A 439 14.32 11.23 9.63
CA THR A 439 14.59 11.98 8.39
C THR A 439 16.04 11.91 7.93
N GLY A 440 16.96 11.48 8.80
CA GLY A 440 18.41 11.61 8.59
C GLY A 440 19.22 10.32 8.75
N LEU A 441 20.54 10.50 8.80
CA LEU A 441 21.54 9.43 8.77
C LEU A 441 21.49 8.47 9.95
N ALA A 442 21.11 8.93 11.16
CA ALA A 442 21.08 8.07 12.33
C ALA A 442 20.06 6.92 12.18
N GLY A 443 18.91 7.15 11.53
CA GLY A 443 17.96 6.07 11.27
C GLY A 443 18.32 5.20 10.08
N VAL A 444 19.00 5.74 9.08
CA VAL A 444 19.55 4.90 8.00
C VAL A 444 20.59 3.96 8.58
N ALA A 445 21.55 4.46 9.37
CA ALA A 445 22.54 3.63 10.04
C ALA A 445 21.90 2.55 10.93
N PHE A 446 20.88 2.90 11.71
CA PHE A 446 20.12 1.93 12.49
C PHE A 446 19.46 0.85 11.62
N ALA A 447 18.80 1.22 10.52
CA ALA A 447 18.17 0.26 9.62
C ALA A 447 19.18 -0.68 8.95
N LEU A 448 20.36 -0.17 8.56
CA LEU A 448 21.45 -0.98 8.03
C LEU A 448 22.00 -1.94 9.08
N ALA A 449 22.23 -1.47 10.31
CA ALA A 449 22.67 -2.33 11.40
C ALA A 449 21.66 -3.44 11.74
N LEU A 450 20.36 -3.11 11.69
CA LEU A 450 19.28 -4.06 11.91
C LEU A 450 19.24 -5.11 10.80
N GLY A 451 19.26 -4.66 9.54
CA GLY A 451 19.28 -5.55 8.38
C GLY A 451 20.52 -6.43 8.32
N GLY A 452 21.70 -5.88 8.58
CA GLY A 452 22.96 -6.64 8.63
C GLY A 452 22.93 -7.74 9.68
N SER A 453 22.34 -7.48 10.84
CA SER A 453 22.22 -8.47 11.92
C SER A 453 21.19 -9.56 11.62
N LEU A 454 20.08 -9.23 10.97
CA LEU A 454 19.01 -10.19 10.65
C LEU A 454 19.31 -11.01 9.40
N LEU A 455 19.95 -10.41 8.40
CA LEU A 455 20.24 -11.05 7.11
C LEU A 455 21.64 -11.68 7.06
N ALA A 456 22.41 -11.56 8.14
CA ALA A 456 23.81 -11.96 8.25
C ALA A 456 24.71 -11.34 7.16
N GLU A 457 24.62 -10.01 7.01
CA GLU A 457 25.33 -9.22 5.98
C GLU A 457 26.30 -8.21 6.63
N PRO A 458 27.60 -8.56 6.76
CA PRO A 458 28.62 -7.70 7.37
C PRO A 458 28.79 -6.35 6.68
N GLU A 459 28.62 -6.29 5.35
CA GLU A 459 28.76 -5.08 4.55
C GLU A 459 27.74 -4.00 4.97
N LEU A 460 26.56 -4.40 5.44
CA LEU A 460 25.57 -3.49 5.99
C LEU A 460 25.99 -2.94 7.36
N HIS A 461 26.73 -3.71 8.16
CA HIS A 461 27.30 -3.22 9.42
C HIS A 461 28.42 -2.20 9.17
N GLU A 462 29.26 -2.43 8.16
CA GLU A 462 30.29 -1.47 7.74
C GLU A 462 29.65 -0.17 7.25
N ALA A 463 28.69 -0.26 6.33
CA ALA A 463 27.96 0.91 5.85
C ALA A 463 27.22 1.65 6.98
N ALA A 464 26.68 0.93 7.98
CA ALA A 464 26.08 1.57 9.16
C ALA A 464 27.10 2.43 9.93
N ARG A 465 28.34 1.95 10.13
CA ARG A 465 29.40 2.71 10.79
C ARG A 465 29.81 3.93 9.99
N ASP A 466 29.94 3.79 8.67
CA ASP A 466 30.29 4.90 7.78
C ASP A 466 29.23 6.00 7.83
N LEU A 467 27.94 5.64 7.86
CA LEU A 467 26.87 6.62 8.01
C LEU A 467 26.84 7.28 9.39
N VAL A 468 27.20 6.57 10.46
CA VAL A 468 27.36 7.19 11.79
C VAL A 468 28.49 8.21 11.77
N ALA A 469 29.64 7.87 11.18
CA ALA A 469 30.76 8.79 11.04
C ALA A 469 30.37 10.02 10.19
N MET A 470 29.67 9.80 9.07
CA MET A 470 29.15 10.87 8.22
C MET A 470 28.16 11.78 8.95
N ALA A 471 27.37 11.25 9.87
CA ALA A 471 26.42 12.02 10.66
C ALA A 471 27.08 13.00 11.64
N ASP A 472 28.36 12.81 11.96
CA ASP A 472 29.11 13.74 12.82
C ASP A 472 29.31 15.11 12.15
N ASP A 473 29.45 15.13 10.82
CA ASP A 473 29.64 16.33 10.00
C ASP A 473 28.31 16.91 9.45
N ALA A 474 27.21 16.17 9.59
CA ALA A 474 25.92 16.60 9.07
C ALA A 474 25.29 17.73 9.90
N PRO A 475 24.48 18.62 9.29
CA PRO A 475 23.72 19.64 9.99
C PRO A 475 22.84 19.07 11.11
N ARG A 476 22.79 19.78 12.24
CA ARG A 476 22.02 19.39 13.43
C ARG A 476 20.78 20.28 13.57
N HIS A 477 19.61 19.66 13.68
CA HIS A 477 18.33 20.37 13.69
C HIS A 477 17.55 20.16 14.99
N GLY A 478 17.45 21.18 15.83
CA GLY A 478 16.57 21.15 17.00
C GLY A 478 16.83 19.99 17.98
N PHE A 479 15.83 19.69 18.81
CA PHE A 479 15.93 18.68 19.87
C PHE A 479 15.14 17.39 19.57
N ASP A 480 14.27 17.40 18.57
CA ASP A 480 13.19 16.40 18.45
C ASP A 480 13.61 14.99 18.01
N VAL A 481 12.65 14.06 17.95
CA VAL A 481 12.89 12.66 17.57
C VAL A 481 12.99 12.48 16.06
N MET A 482 12.36 13.35 15.27
CA MET A 482 12.33 13.23 13.82
C MET A 482 13.71 13.54 13.20
N SER A 483 14.19 14.76 13.44
CA SER A 483 15.39 15.35 12.84
C SER A 483 16.45 15.71 13.88
N GLY A 484 16.08 15.75 15.16
CA GLY A 484 16.90 16.35 16.21
C GLY A 484 17.67 15.41 17.12
N ALA A 485 18.18 16.01 18.19
CA ALA A 485 19.08 15.35 19.14
C ALA A 485 18.43 14.14 19.84
N SER A 486 17.14 14.19 20.17
CA SER A 486 16.44 13.03 20.76
C SER A 486 16.45 11.84 19.81
N GLY A 487 16.23 12.08 18.52
CA GLY A 487 16.31 11.04 17.49
C GLY A 487 17.72 10.46 17.40
N ARG A 488 18.75 11.32 17.39
CA ARG A 488 20.15 10.86 17.35
C ARG A 488 20.53 10.00 18.54
N VAL A 489 20.15 10.39 19.77
CA VAL A 489 20.38 9.58 20.97
C VAL A 489 19.78 8.18 20.79
N LEU A 490 18.51 8.11 20.39
CA LEU A 490 17.81 6.83 20.21
C LEU A 490 18.42 5.98 19.08
N GLY A 491 18.71 6.59 17.93
CA GLY A 491 19.31 5.91 16.78
C GLY A 491 20.72 5.38 17.07
N LEU A 492 21.55 6.17 17.75
CA LEU A 492 22.89 5.76 18.17
C LEU A 492 22.83 4.62 19.19
N LEU A 493 21.96 4.68 20.19
CA LEU A 493 21.81 3.60 21.17
C LEU A 493 21.28 2.31 20.53
N ALA A 494 20.31 2.39 19.63
CA ALA A 494 19.78 1.22 18.92
C ALA A 494 20.85 0.60 18.01
N THR A 495 21.62 1.43 17.30
CA THR A 495 22.76 0.99 16.48
C THR A 495 23.85 0.36 17.36
N ALA A 496 24.18 0.98 18.50
CA ALA A 496 25.13 0.44 19.48
C ALA A 496 24.72 -0.93 20.00
N ALA A 497 23.42 -1.13 20.26
CA ALA A 497 22.86 -2.39 20.72
C ALA A 497 23.00 -3.50 19.68
N LEU A 498 22.84 -3.18 18.39
CA LEU A 498 22.98 -4.12 17.28
C LEU A 498 24.45 -4.44 16.97
N LEU A 499 25.30 -3.42 16.86
CA LEU A 499 26.72 -3.57 16.50
C LEU A 499 27.62 -3.94 17.69
N ARG A 500 27.10 -3.86 18.92
CA ARG A 500 27.84 -4.12 20.18
C ARG A 500 29.00 -3.16 20.39
N GLU A 501 28.76 -1.87 20.16
CA GLU A 501 29.81 -0.85 20.18
C GLU A 501 29.64 0.16 21.33
N PRO A 502 30.44 0.04 22.41
CA PRO A 502 30.38 0.96 23.55
C PRO A 502 30.67 2.42 23.18
N ARG A 503 31.46 2.65 22.11
CA ARG A 503 31.77 4.01 21.62
C ARG A 503 30.51 4.75 21.15
N LEU A 504 29.57 4.05 20.55
CA LEU A 504 28.29 4.63 20.12
C LEU A 504 27.40 4.99 21.32
N VAL A 505 27.47 4.22 22.42
CA VAL A 505 26.81 4.58 23.69
C VAL A 505 27.40 5.86 24.27
N ALA A 506 28.73 6.01 24.27
CA ALA A 506 29.39 7.24 24.72
C ALA A 506 29.00 8.44 23.85
N ARG A 507 28.89 8.26 22.53
CA ARG A 507 28.42 9.30 21.61
C ARG A 507 26.97 9.71 21.91
N ALA A 508 26.09 8.73 22.11
CA ALA A 508 24.69 9.00 22.49
C ALA A 508 24.58 9.74 23.83
N ALA A 509 25.41 9.40 24.82
CA ALA A 509 25.45 10.10 26.10
C ALA A 509 25.84 11.59 25.93
N HIS A 510 26.80 11.87 25.03
CA HIS A 510 27.18 13.25 24.70
C HIS A 510 26.03 14.04 24.04
N GLU A 511 25.29 13.43 23.11
CA GLU A 511 24.09 14.05 22.53
C GLU A 511 23.02 14.31 23.60
N ALA A 512 22.84 13.38 24.55
CA ALA A 512 21.91 13.52 25.67
C ALA A 512 22.31 14.64 26.64
N ASP A 513 23.60 14.84 26.89
CA ASP A 513 24.10 15.99 27.65
C ASP A 513 23.75 17.32 26.97
N GLY A 514 23.79 17.35 25.63
CA GLY A 514 23.30 18.49 24.84
C GLY A 514 21.80 18.74 25.02
N LEU A 515 20.98 17.69 25.11
CA LEU A 515 19.55 17.82 25.42
C LEU A 515 19.32 18.41 26.81
N ILE A 516 20.09 17.99 27.81
CA ILE A 516 20.02 18.55 29.16
C ILE A 516 20.35 20.05 29.12
N ALA A 517 21.44 20.43 28.44
CA ALA A 517 21.85 21.83 28.34
C ALA A 517 20.81 22.73 27.65
N ALA A 518 20.01 22.16 26.74
CA ALA A 518 18.95 22.86 26.02
C ALA A 518 17.60 22.88 26.77
N ALA A 519 17.46 22.17 27.89
CA ALA A 519 16.22 22.10 28.66
C ALA A 519 15.91 23.44 29.33
N ARG A 520 14.62 23.80 29.40
CA ARG A 520 14.16 25.02 30.08
C ARG A 520 13.27 24.70 31.25
N HIS A 521 13.49 25.43 32.34
CA HIS A 521 12.63 25.41 33.51
C HIS A 521 11.29 26.10 33.20
N ARG A 522 10.22 25.44 33.59
CA ARG A 522 8.84 25.92 33.56
C ARG A 522 8.29 25.96 34.97
N ASP A 523 7.39 26.89 35.22
CA ASP A 523 6.71 27.01 36.50
C ASP A 523 5.96 25.70 36.79
N GLY A 524 6.29 25.05 37.91
CA GLY A 524 5.76 23.75 38.28
C GLY A 524 5.63 23.63 39.80
N ALA A 525 4.52 23.05 40.26
CA ALA A 525 4.30 22.70 41.66
C ALA A 525 5.21 21.51 42.09
N PRO A 526 5.36 21.26 43.41
CA PRO A 526 6.18 20.15 43.94
C PRO A 526 5.86 18.79 43.29
N PRO A 527 6.83 17.86 43.17
CA PRO A 527 8.10 17.79 43.91
C PRO A 527 9.36 18.31 43.18
N GLY A 528 9.24 18.97 42.01
CA GLY A 528 10.41 19.52 41.30
C GLY A 528 10.05 20.27 40.02
N PRO A 529 11.01 20.96 39.38
CA PRO A 529 10.72 21.84 38.23
C PRO A 529 10.19 21.05 37.02
N ALA A 530 9.20 21.61 36.33
CA ALA A 530 8.80 21.10 35.01
C ALA A 530 9.84 21.53 33.97
N LEU A 531 10.18 20.66 33.04
CA LEU A 531 11.20 20.92 32.02
C LEU A 531 10.62 20.74 30.61
N SER A 532 11.01 21.60 29.68
CA SER A 532 10.56 21.53 28.30
C SER A 532 11.60 22.10 27.33
N TRP A 533 11.40 21.90 26.04
CA TRP A 533 12.33 22.36 25.00
C TRP A 533 11.67 23.31 24.03
N ARG A 534 12.42 24.32 23.60
CA ARG A 534 11.96 25.30 22.61
C ARG A 534 12.03 24.64 21.24
N SER A 535 10.88 24.40 20.61
CA SER A 535 10.88 23.91 19.23
C SER A 535 11.40 25.01 18.30
N ALA A 536 12.29 24.63 17.39
CA ALA A 536 12.49 25.40 16.16
C ALA A 536 11.16 25.40 15.38
N ARG A 537 10.92 26.40 14.52
CA ARG A 537 9.71 26.41 13.68
C ARG A 537 9.58 25.05 12.96
N PRO A 538 8.57 24.23 13.29
CA PRO A 538 8.35 22.97 12.60
C PRO A 538 8.15 23.21 11.10
N VAL A 539 8.59 22.27 10.28
CA VAL A 539 8.39 22.32 8.83
C VAL A 539 6.87 22.36 8.54
N GLY A 540 6.45 23.29 7.68
CA GLY A 540 5.04 23.48 7.32
C GLY A 540 4.26 24.49 8.17
N LEU A 541 4.88 25.12 9.18
CA LEU A 541 4.24 26.19 9.95
C LEU A 541 4.75 27.58 9.56
N THR A 542 3.81 28.48 9.28
CA THR A 542 4.07 29.91 9.01
C THR A 542 4.41 30.69 10.29
N GLU A 543 3.85 30.26 11.43
CA GLU A 543 3.98 30.91 12.72
C GLU A 543 4.70 30.02 13.75
N ARG A 544 5.17 30.63 14.85
CA ARG A 544 5.78 29.86 15.95
C ARG A 544 4.67 29.26 16.82
N PRO A 545 4.88 28.06 17.40
CA PRO A 545 3.97 27.50 18.39
C PRO A 545 3.76 28.43 19.59
N VAL A 546 2.55 28.38 20.15
CA VAL A 546 2.10 29.24 21.25
C VAL A 546 2.77 28.87 22.59
N ASP A 547 3.14 27.60 22.76
CA ASP A 547 4.01 27.10 23.84
C ASP A 547 4.82 25.90 23.32
N ASP A 548 5.66 25.30 24.18
CA ASP A 548 6.50 24.18 23.79
C ASP A 548 5.71 22.95 23.42
N LEU A 549 6.16 22.28 22.36
CA LEU A 549 5.44 21.14 21.83
C LEU A 549 5.41 19.97 22.82
N LEU A 550 4.23 19.37 22.90
CA LEU A 550 3.96 18.09 23.57
C LEU A 550 4.06 16.96 22.54
N GLY A 551 4.08 15.71 23.01
CA GLY A 551 4.10 14.56 22.11
C GLY A 551 5.50 14.08 21.75
N TYR A 552 5.54 12.99 20.99
CA TYR A 552 6.75 12.18 20.84
C TYR A 552 7.64 12.61 19.67
N GLY A 553 7.04 12.91 18.51
CA GLY A 553 7.80 13.20 17.29
C GLY A 553 8.56 14.51 17.36
N HIS A 554 7.87 15.60 17.72
CA HIS A 554 8.42 16.96 17.79
C HIS A 554 8.48 17.55 19.20
N GLY A 555 7.97 16.83 20.20
CA GLY A 555 7.67 17.38 21.50
C GLY A 555 8.47 16.80 22.66
N THR A 556 8.09 17.25 23.85
CA THR A 556 8.75 16.98 25.13
C THR A 556 8.77 15.48 25.48
N SER A 557 7.75 14.70 25.12
CA SER A 557 7.72 13.24 25.32
C SER A 557 8.86 12.50 24.62
N GLY A 558 9.28 12.98 23.45
CA GLY A 558 10.39 12.42 22.69
C GLY A 558 11.73 12.65 23.39
N ALA A 559 11.96 13.85 23.91
CA ALA A 559 13.14 14.19 24.70
C ALA A 559 13.21 13.40 26.00
N ALA A 560 12.06 13.25 26.69
CA ALA A 560 11.96 12.40 27.88
C ALA A 560 12.39 10.95 27.57
N HIS A 561 11.92 10.38 26.46
CA HIS A 561 12.28 9.02 26.07
C HIS A 561 13.77 8.88 25.74
N ALA A 562 14.35 9.80 24.97
CA ALA A 562 15.78 9.79 24.66
C ALA A 562 16.65 9.83 25.93
N LEU A 563 16.28 10.65 26.91
CA LEU A 563 16.99 10.74 28.19
C LEU A 563 16.80 9.47 29.05
N LEU A 564 15.61 8.86 29.06
CA LEU A 564 15.40 7.58 29.74
C LEU A 564 16.26 6.47 29.12
N ALA A 565 16.32 6.41 27.79
CA ALA A 565 17.17 5.45 27.08
C ALA A 565 18.67 5.68 27.38
N ALA A 566 19.10 6.95 27.44
CA ALA A 566 20.48 7.30 27.85
C ALA A 566 20.76 6.89 29.30
N TYR A 567 19.79 7.05 30.20
CA TYR A 567 19.91 6.57 31.58
C TYR A 567 20.05 5.06 31.64
N GLU A 568 19.21 4.29 30.95
CA GLU A 568 19.32 2.82 30.93
C GLU A 568 20.68 2.35 30.39
N ALA A 569 21.19 3.00 29.36
CA ALA A 569 22.46 2.64 28.74
C ALA A 569 23.69 3.00 29.58
N THR A 570 23.61 3.99 30.46
CA THR A 570 24.78 4.57 31.17
C THR A 570 24.71 4.50 32.69
N GLY A 571 23.51 4.35 33.27
CA GLY A 571 23.25 4.48 34.70
C GLY A 571 23.33 5.91 35.25
N ALA A 572 23.56 6.93 34.42
CA ALA A 572 23.82 8.29 34.89
C ALA A 572 22.54 9.04 35.33
N ALA A 573 22.37 9.23 36.64
CA ALA A 573 21.15 9.78 37.26
C ALA A 573 20.66 11.13 36.68
N ARG A 574 21.58 11.98 36.19
CA ARG A 574 21.24 13.28 35.58
C ARG A 574 20.24 13.16 34.41
N PHE A 575 20.33 12.08 33.63
CA PHE A 575 19.40 11.85 32.53
C PHE A 575 17.99 11.55 33.03
N LEU A 576 17.87 10.72 34.07
CA LEU A 576 16.59 10.37 34.70
C LEU A 576 15.92 11.60 35.35
N GLU A 577 16.70 12.45 36.02
CA GLU A 577 16.17 13.67 36.67
C GLU A 577 15.53 14.63 35.67
N VAL A 578 16.20 14.86 34.54
CA VAL A 578 15.70 15.75 33.48
C VAL A 578 14.51 15.11 32.76
N ALA A 579 14.56 13.79 32.51
CA ALA A 579 13.42 13.06 31.96
C ALA A 579 12.17 13.20 32.86
N ARG A 580 12.31 13.05 34.19
CA ARG A 580 11.19 13.27 35.13
C ARG A 580 10.64 14.70 35.05
N GLY A 581 11.49 15.71 34.87
CA GLY A 581 11.07 17.09 34.64
C GLY A 581 10.25 17.26 33.35
N ALA A 582 10.65 16.57 32.28
CA ALA A 582 9.93 16.55 31.01
C ALA A 582 8.54 15.92 31.14
N LEU A 583 8.44 14.78 31.84
CA LEU A 583 7.16 14.11 32.10
C LEU A 583 6.22 15.02 32.92
N ARG A 584 6.74 15.75 33.91
CA ARG A 584 5.97 16.73 34.72
C ARG A 584 5.42 17.88 33.87
N TYR A 585 6.21 18.42 32.94
CA TYR A 585 5.73 19.48 32.05
C TYR A 585 4.54 19.02 31.22
N GLU A 586 4.64 17.86 30.55
CA GLU A 586 3.51 17.39 29.76
C GLU A 586 2.29 17.05 30.63
N ARG A 587 2.49 16.49 31.82
CA ARG A 587 1.39 16.22 32.76
C ARG A 587 0.66 17.49 33.16
N SER A 588 1.37 18.60 33.40
CA SER A 588 0.76 19.89 33.76
C SER A 588 -0.03 20.53 32.60
N ARG A 589 0.14 20.04 31.37
CA ARG A 589 -0.60 20.49 30.18
C ARG A 589 -1.79 19.60 29.81
N PHE A 590 -2.09 18.55 30.57
CA PHE A 590 -3.28 17.72 30.32
C PHE A 590 -4.57 18.55 30.48
N ASP A 591 -5.45 18.54 29.48
CA ASP A 591 -6.78 19.16 29.55
C ASP A 591 -7.80 18.10 30.00
N PRO A 592 -8.26 18.13 31.28
CA PRO A 592 -9.20 17.14 31.78
C PRO A 592 -10.59 17.25 31.15
N ARG A 593 -10.97 18.42 30.62
CA ARG A 593 -12.29 18.60 29.98
C ARG A 593 -12.37 17.86 28.66
N ARG A 594 -11.25 17.80 27.94
CA ARG A 594 -11.15 17.08 26.66
C ARG A 594 -10.53 15.69 26.82
N GLY A 595 -9.91 15.43 27.96
CA GLY A 595 -9.27 14.16 28.31
C GLY A 595 -7.98 13.89 27.53
N GLY A 596 -7.19 14.90 27.18
CA GLY A 596 -5.95 14.72 26.42
C GLY A 596 -4.98 15.89 26.51
N TRP A 597 -3.88 15.82 25.77
CA TRP A 597 -2.87 16.88 25.64
C TRP A 597 -3.04 17.73 24.38
N PRO A 598 -3.26 19.06 24.51
CA PRO A 598 -3.51 19.93 23.37
C PRO A 598 -2.32 19.98 22.39
N ASP A 599 -2.61 20.25 21.12
CA ASP A 599 -1.56 20.56 20.14
C ASP A 599 -1.23 22.05 20.19
N HIS A 600 -0.01 22.40 20.57
CA HIS A 600 0.43 23.79 20.69
C HIS A 600 0.79 24.44 19.34
N ARG A 601 0.62 23.72 18.21
CA ARG A 601 0.82 24.24 16.85
C ARG A 601 -0.36 25.05 16.31
N SER A 602 -1.53 25.03 16.97
CA SER A 602 -2.67 25.87 16.58
C SER A 602 -2.39 27.37 16.81
N PRO A 603 -2.82 28.27 15.91
CA PRO A 603 -2.53 29.70 16.01
C PRO A 603 -3.14 30.36 17.25
N GLU A 604 -2.47 31.38 17.76
CA GLU A 604 -2.97 32.24 18.85
C GLU A 604 -4.30 32.88 18.44
N GLY A 605 -5.36 32.66 19.23
CA GLY A 605 -6.67 33.28 18.98
C GLY A 605 -7.71 32.43 18.24
N ALA A 606 -7.40 31.16 17.92
CA ALA A 606 -8.37 30.22 17.35
C ALA A 606 -9.73 30.26 18.08
N THR A 607 -10.83 30.32 17.33
CA THR A 607 -12.21 30.50 17.80
C THR A 607 -12.65 29.40 18.78
N ALA A 608 -13.73 29.62 19.53
CA ALA A 608 -14.29 28.58 20.42
C ALA A 608 -14.74 27.31 19.66
N ALA A 609 -15.05 27.43 18.35
CA ALA A 609 -15.38 26.32 17.47
C ALA A 609 -14.14 25.53 17.01
N GLU A 610 -13.03 26.23 16.67
CA GLU A 610 -11.72 25.60 16.40
C GLU A 610 -11.11 25.01 17.68
N ARG A 611 -11.35 25.64 18.83
CA ARG A 611 -11.10 25.08 20.16
C ARG A 611 -12.10 23.98 20.54
N GLY A 612 -13.12 23.69 19.74
CA GLY A 612 -14.03 22.56 19.95
C GLY A 612 -13.53 21.23 19.36
N GLU A 613 -12.42 21.24 18.64
CA GLU A 613 -11.86 20.04 17.99
C GLU A 613 -11.29 19.03 19.00
N PRO A 614 -11.32 17.73 18.67
CA PRO A 614 -10.72 16.67 19.48
C PRO A 614 -9.24 16.94 19.73
N VAL A 615 -8.77 16.54 20.91
CA VAL A 615 -7.36 16.62 21.25
C VAL A 615 -6.55 15.70 20.33
N ALA A 616 -5.38 16.14 19.89
CA ALA A 616 -4.52 15.38 19.02
C ALA A 616 -4.27 13.96 19.59
N CYS A 617 -4.41 12.96 18.73
CA CYS A 617 -4.31 11.54 19.08
C CYS A 617 -3.47 10.80 18.03
N ASN A 618 -2.28 11.32 17.74
CA ASN A 618 -1.32 10.70 16.83
C ASN A 618 0.05 10.52 17.51
N TRP A 619 0.95 9.80 16.84
CA TRP A 619 2.29 9.50 17.37
C TRP A 619 3.13 10.77 17.51
N ALA A 620 3.10 11.67 16.53
CA ALA A 620 3.94 12.86 16.56
C ALA A 620 3.51 13.83 17.67
N SER A 621 2.20 14.01 17.82
CA SER A 621 1.52 14.96 18.70
C SER A 621 0.28 14.29 19.29
N GLY A 622 0.33 13.92 20.57
CA GLY A 622 -0.85 13.44 21.28
C GLY A 622 -0.69 12.11 22.01
N ALA A 623 -1.84 11.54 22.37
CA ALA A 623 -1.93 10.41 23.30
C ALA A 623 -1.16 9.16 22.87
N VAL A 624 -1.04 8.89 21.56
CA VAL A 624 -0.27 7.75 21.04
C VAL A 624 1.21 7.93 21.39
N GLY A 625 1.83 9.02 20.98
CA GLY A 625 3.25 9.27 21.27
C GLY A 625 3.54 9.42 22.77
N ILE A 626 2.69 10.16 23.48
CA ILE A 626 2.83 10.37 24.93
C ILE A 626 2.72 9.04 25.66
N GLY A 627 1.76 8.21 25.29
CA GLY A 627 1.59 6.86 25.80
C GLY A 627 2.86 6.02 25.68
N LEU A 628 3.47 5.98 24.50
CA LEU A 628 4.73 5.25 24.28
C LEU A 628 5.87 5.78 25.16
N SER A 629 5.99 7.09 25.32
CA SER A 629 6.97 7.69 26.24
C SER A 629 6.73 7.26 27.69
N ARG A 630 5.46 7.15 28.13
CA ARG A 630 5.13 6.70 29.49
C ARG A 630 5.31 5.20 29.69
N LEU A 631 5.11 4.39 28.65
CA LEU A 631 5.43 2.97 28.66
C LEU A 631 6.92 2.77 28.95
N ARG A 632 7.77 3.54 28.26
CA ARG A 632 9.22 3.57 28.47
C ARG A 632 9.59 4.04 29.86
N ALA A 633 8.99 5.14 30.30
CA ALA A 633 9.19 5.63 31.65
C ALA A 633 8.92 4.50 32.66
N ALA A 634 7.81 3.77 32.56
CA ALA A 634 7.47 2.70 33.50
C ALA A 634 8.47 1.52 33.56
N MET A 635 9.29 1.30 32.52
CA MET A 635 10.36 0.28 32.53
C MET A 635 11.55 0.69 33.40
N VAL A 636 11.78 2.01 33.52
CA VAL A 636 12.93 2.62 34.17
C VAL A 636 12.57 3.22 35.53
N ASP A 637 11.40 3.84 35.58
CA ASP A 637 10.90 4.71 36.64
C ASP A 637 9.36 4.68 36.65
N SER A 638 8.79 4.10 37.70
CA SER A 638 7.35 3.78 37.74
C SER A 638 6.58 4.49 38.87
N PRO A 639 6.64 5.83 38.99
CA PRO A 639 5.81 6.58 39.92
C PRO A 639 4.33 6.42 39.58
N GLU A 640 3.47 6.57 40.58
CA GLU A 640 2.01 6.48 40.44
C GLU A 640 1.46 7.40 39.34
N GLU A 641 2.02 8.59 39.22
CA GLU A 641 1.63 9.57 38.21
C GLU A 641 1.87 9.07 36.78
N ASN A 642 2.93 8.27 36.55
CA ASN A 642 3.17 7.66 35.23
C ASN A 642 2.11 6.59 34.90
N ARG A 643 1.59 5.86 35.90
CA ARG A 643 0.47 4.93 35.70
C ARG A 643 -0.81 5.68 35.30
N ALA A 644 -1.08 6.82 35.95
CA ALA A 644 -2.23 7.66 35.61
C ALA A 644 -2.14 8.21 34.18
N ASP A 645 -0.98 8.72 33.77
CA ASP A 645 -0.77 9.22 32.40
C ASP A 645 -0.98 8.12 31.35
N ARG A 646 -0.49 6.89 31.60
CA ARG A 646 -0.71 5.75 30.70
C ARG A 646 -2.19 5.41 30.54
N ALA A 647 -2.93 5.38 31.65
CA ALA A 647 -4.36 5.14 31.64
C ALA A 647 -5.12 6.24 30.87
N ALA A 648 -4.73 7.51 31.07
CA ALA A 648 -5.29 8.65 30.34
C ALA A 648 -5.00 8.57 28.84
N ALA A 649 -3.78 8.22 28.44
CA ALA A 649 -3.40 8.00 27.05
C ALA A 649 -4.21 6.87 26.40
N ALA A 650 -4.32 5.71 27.06
CA ALA A 650 -5.14 4.59 26.56
C ALA A 650 -6.63 4.96 26.43
N ALA A 651 -7.16 5.74 27.38
CA ALA A 651 -8.54 6.23 27.31
C ALA A 651 -8.76 7.23 26.16
N ALA A 652 -7.80 8.11 25.91
CA ALA A 652 -7.85 9.03 24.77
C ALA A 652 -7.80 8.29 23.43
N ILE A 653 -6.95 7.28 23.30
CA ILE A 653 -6.88 6.43 22.11
C ILE A 653 -8.21 5.71 21.88
N ARG A 654 -8.80 5.08 22.91
CA ARG A 654 -10.13 4.42 22.78
C ARG A 654 -11.22 5.38 22.31
N ARG A 655 -11.30 6.58 22.89
CA ARG A 655 -12.29 7.59 22.47
C ARG A 655 -12.10 7.99 21.02
N GLU A 656 -10.86 8.14 20.57
CA GLU A 656 -10.58 8.47 19.17
C GLU A 656 -10.96 7.33 18.23
N LEU A 657 -10.69 6.08 18.63
CA LEU A 657 -11.09 4.91 17.86
C LEU A 657 -12.62 4.82 17.73
N ASP A 658 -13.35 5.02 18.84
CA ASP A 658 -14.82 5.03 18.86
C ASP A 658 -15.40 6.17 18.00
N ARG A 659 -14.73 7.33 17.99
CA ARG A 659 -15.13 8.50 17.20
C ARG A 659 -15.00 8.26 15.69
N GLN A 660 -13.93 7.60 15.24
CA GLN A 660 -13.68 7.33 13.82
C GLN A 660 -14.43 6.09 13.30
N ALA A 661 -14.76 5.13 14.16
CA ALA A 661 -15.37 3.86 13.76
C ALA A 661 -16.61 3.95 12.84
N PRO A 662 -17.56 4.91 13.00
CA PRO A 662 -18.73 5.04 12.12
C PRO A 662 -18.39 5.39 10.67
N ASP A 663 -17.32 6.17 10.45
CA ASP A 663 -16.92 6.70 9.14
C ASP A 663 -15.91 5.78 8.41
N GLY A 664 -15.43 4.74 9.11
CA GLY A 664 -14.37 3.86 8.64
C GLY A 664 -12.97 4.39 8.98
N TRP A 665 -11.94 3.81 8.37
CA TRP A 665 -10.54 3.99 8.79
C TRP A 665 -9.64 4.53 7.67
N PRO A 666 -9.86 5.75 7.16
CA PRO A 666 -9.24 6.24 5.92
C PRO A 666 -7.70 6.28 5.97
N ASP A 667 -7.11 6.40 7.16
CA ASP A 667 -5.67 6.35 7.37
C ASP A 667 -5.28 5.12 8.20
N LEU A 668 -4.53 4.20 7.59
CA LEU A 668 -3.97 3.02 8.27
C LEU A 668 -2.52 3.22 8.72
N SER A 669 -1.95 4.41 8.51
CA SER A 669 -0.54 4.72 8.76
C SER A 669 -0.12 4.48 10.21
N TYR A 670 1.19 4.40 10.40
CA TYR A 670 1.78 4.16 11.72
C TYR A 670 1.90 5.45 12.55
N ALA A 671 2.09 6.60 11.89
CA ALA A 671 2.28 7.89 12.54
C ALA A 671 0.96 8.52 13.00
N SER A 672 -0.06 8.53 12.14
CA SER A 672 -1.32 9.24 12.40
C SER A 672 -2.56 8.37 12.26
N GLY A 673 -2.40 7.17 11.72
CA GLY A 673 -3.47 6.27 11.41
C GLY A 673 -3.70 5.17 12.44
N LEU A 674 -4.59 4.26 12.05
CA LEU A 674 -5.11 3.18 12.88
C LEU A 674 -4.00 2.27 13.43
N ALA A 675 -2.96 1.95 12.65
CA ALA A 675 -1.92 1.00 13.08
C ALA A 675 -1.16 1.49 14.33
N GLY A 676 -0.79 2.78 14.37
CA GLY A 676 -0.08 3.34 15.52
C GLY A 676 -0.94 3.42 16.78
N ALA A 677 -2.21 3.79 16.62
CA ALA A 677 -3.19 3.85 17.70
C ALA A 677 -3.42 2.46 18.32
N LEU A 678 -3.66 1.44 17.49
CA LEU A 678 -3.90 0.07 17.94
C LEU A 678 -2.67 -0.56 18.59
N GLU A 679 -1.47 -0.34 18.03
CA GLU A 679 -0.24 -0.81 18.64
C GLU A 679 -0.06 -0.23 20.03
N THR A 680 -0.18 1.09 20.15
CA THR A 680 0.02 1.77 21.42
C THR A 680 -1.03 1.39 22.44
N LEU A 681 -2.30 1.26 22.04
CA LEU A 681 -3.35 0.82 22.95
C LEU A 681 -3.06 -0.58 23.53
N ALA A 682 -2.63 -1.51 22.68
CA ALA A 682 -2.28 -2.86 23.11
C ALA A 682 -1.05 -2.88 24.04
N GLU A 683 -0.05 -2.05 23.78
CA GLU A 683 1.16 -1.96 24.62
C GLU A 683 0.90 -1.26 25.96
N LEU A 684 -0.05 -0.31 25.99
CA LEU A 684 -0.39 0.42 27.22
C LEU A 684 -1.30 -0.36 28.16
N SER A 685 -2.12 -1.27 27.61
CA SER A 685 -3.21 -1.92 28.33
C SER A 685 -2.89 -3.36 28.68
N ASP A 686 -3.06 -3.70 29.96
CA ASP A 686 -2.98 -5.08 30.44
C ASP A 686 -4.29 -5.87 30.17
N ARG A 687 -5.27 -5.27 29.47
CA ARG A 687 -6.56 -5.91 29.17
C ARG A 687 -6.42 -6.84 27.96
N PRO A 688 -6.72 -8.15 28.09
CA PRO A 688 -6.77 -9.07 26.95
C PRO A 688 -7.73 -8.60 25.85
N ASP A 689 -8.82 -7.93 26.25
CA ASP A 689 -9.83 -7.39 25.34
C ASP A 689 -9.26 -6.36 24.35
N ASP A 690 -8.27 -5.55 24.76
CA ASP A 690 -7.71 -4.49 23.91
C ASP A 690 -6.82 -5.06 22.79
N HIS A 691 -6.18 -6.22 23.02
CA HIS A 691 -5.45 -6.96 21.99
C HIS A 691 -6.40 -7.56 20.94
N ALA A 692 -7.47 -8.21 21.40
CA ALA A 692 -8.49 -8.76 20.50
C ALA A 692 -9.22 -7.66 19.72
N LEU A 693 -9.48 -6.51 20.36
CA LEU A 693 -10.06 -5.32 19.72
C LEU A 693 -9.14 -4.78 18.63
N ALA A 694 -7.83 -4.70 18.87
CA ALA A 694 -6.86 -4.26 17.87
C ALA A 694 -6.86 -5.16 16.63
N GLU A 695 -6.83 -6.49 16.81
CA GLU A 695 -6.88 -7.42 15.67
C GLU A 695 -8.20 -7.32 14.90
N ALA A 696 -9.34 -7.29 15.61
CA ALA A 696 -10.66 -7.23 14.98
C ALA A 696 -10.86 -5.91 14.21
N THR A 697 -10.43 -4.78 14.80
CA THR A 697 -10.55 -3.44 14.21
C THR A 697 -9.66 -3.31 12.99
N PHE A 698 -8.39 -3.73 13.09
CA PHE A 698 -7.46 -3.71 11.97
C PHE A 698 -7.94 -4.60 10.82
N ALA A 699 -8.38 -5.82 11.12
CA ALA A 699 -8.96 -6.70 10.12
C ALA A 699 -10.21 -6.08 9.45
N SER A 700 -11.02 -5.32 10.19
CA SER A 700 -12.15 -4.58 9.64
C SER A 700 -11.72 -3.43 8.73
N ALA A 701 -10.72 -2.67 9.14
CA ALA A 701 -10.17 -1.57 8.38
C ALA A 701 -9.58 -2.01 7.04
N LEU A 702 -8.80 -3.10 7.03
CA LEU A 702 -8.27 -3.71 5.81
C LEU A 702 -9.36 -4.18 4.85
N ARG A 703 -10.51 -4.66 5.37
CA ARG A 703 -11.67 -5.02 4.54
C ARG A 703 -12.30 -3.83 3.84
N GLY A 704 -12.28 -2.65 4.47
CA GLY A 704 -12.79 -1.40 3.89
C GLY A 704 -11.86 -0.80 2.84
N HIS A 705 -10.56 -1.02 3.00
CA HIS A 705 -9.49 -0.45 2.18
C HIS A 705 -9.14 -1.30 0.93
N GLY A 706 -9.33 -2.61 0.99
CA GLY A 706 -9.05 -3.52 -0.12
C GLY A 706 -10.27 -3.80 -0.99
N SER A 707 -10.15 -3.67 -2.32
CA SER A 707 -11.14 -4.22 -3.24
C SER A 707 -11.25 -5.74 -3.03
N ALA A 708 -12.43 -6.23 -2.65
CA ALA A 708 -12.70 -7.64 -2.37
C ALA A 708 -11.90 -8.27 -1.21
N GLY A 709 -11.22 -7.49 -0.35
CA GLY A 709 -10.49 -8.01 0.84
C GLY A 709 -9.04 -8.42 0.59
N ARG A 710 -8.38 -7.88 -0.45
CA ARG A 710 -6.92 -7.90 -0.59
C ARG A 710 -6.37 -6.50 -0.34
N TRP A 711 -5.37 -6.42 0.53
CA TRP A 711 -4.64 -5.19 0.88
C TRP A 711 -3.13 -5.51 0.94
N PRO A 712 -2.26 -4.72 0.28
CA PRO A 712 -2.58 -3.62 -0.62
C PRO A 712 -3.28 -4.11 -1.90
N ALA A 713 -4.06 -3.24 -2.56
CA ALA A 713 -4.66 -3.57 -3.84
C ALA A 713 -3.59 -3.58 -4.96
N PRO A 714 -3.69 -4.45 -5.98
CA PRO A 714 -2.83 -4.36 -7.16
C PRO A 714 -2.93 -2.97 -7.80
N GLY A 715 -1.79 -2.31 -8.02
CA GLY A 715 -1.73 -0.91 -8.47
C GLY A 715 -1.84 0.13 -7.36
N TRP A 716 -1.60 -0.25 -6.09
CA TRP A 716 -1.44 0.70 -4.99
C TRP A 716 -0.41 1.77 -5.35
N SER A 717 -0.85 3.03 -5.32
CA SER A 717 -0.03 4.21 -5.60
C SER A 717 0.05 5.14 -4.39
N GLY A 718 -0.29 4.64 -3.20
CA GLY A 718 -0.21 5.41 -1.96
C GLY A 718 1.19 5.41 -1.36
N PRO A 719 1.41 6.10 -0.24
CA PRO A 719 2.70 6.15 0.44
C PRO A 719 3.22 4.74 0.78
N LEU A 720 4.54 4.56 0.65
CA LEU A 720 5.19 3.26 0.83
C LEU A 720 6.01 3.16 2.13
N GLY A 721 6.42 4.29 2.70
CA GLY A 721 7.33 4.32 3.86
C GLY A 721 6.79 3.74 5.16
N LEU A 722 7.66 3.68 6.17
CA LEU A 722 7.37 3.11 7.48
C LEU A 722 6.33 3.90 8.28
N MET A 723 6.42 5.24 8.28
CA MET A 723 5.60 6.07 9.17
C MET A 723 4.23 6.38 8.58
N THR A 724 4.16 6.69 7.29
CA THR A 724 2.94 7.13 6.61
C THR A 724 2.38 6.11 5.64
N GLY A 725 3.11 5.02 5.37
CA GLY A 725 2.87 4.15 4.25
C GLY A 725 2.77 2.68 4.58
N LEU A 726 2.78 1.90 3.50
CA LEU A 726 2.49 0.48 3.54
C LEU A 726 3.47 -0.33 4.40
N ALA A 727 4.76 0.05 4.46
CA ALA A 727 5.73 -0.64 5.30
C ALA A 727 5.35 -0.61 6.79
N GLY A 728 4.79 0.51 7.28
CA GLY A 728 4.28 0.61 8.65
C GLY A 728 3.11 -0.31 8.94
N VAL A 729 2.16 -0.37 7.99
CA VAL A 729 1.01 -1.28 8.07
C VAL A 729 1.47 -2.75 8.11
N GLY A 730 2.47 -3.08 7.29
CA GLY A 730 3.06 -4.41 7.25
C GLY A 730 3.79 -4.75 8.55
N TYR A 731 4.54 -3.78 9.09
CA TYR A 731 5.26 -3.94 10.35
C TYR A 731 4.30 -4.16 11.52
N PHE A 732 3.23 -3.37 11.62
CA PHE A 732 2.18 -3.59 12.62
C PHE A 732 1.56 -4.99 12.52
N ALA A 733 1.18 -5.43 11.32
CA ALA A 733 0.62 -6.75 11.08
C ALA A 733 1.59 -7.87 11.49
N LEU A 734 2.89 -7.69 11.22
CA LEU A 734 3.94 -8.61 11.63
C LEU A 734 4.05 -8.68 13.16
N ARG A 735 4.07 -7.53 13.85
CA ARG A 735 4.14 -7.50 15.33
C ARG A 735 2.93 -8.14 15.99
N ARG A 736 1.72 -8.04 15.40
CA ARG A 736 0.55 -8.77 15.91
C ARG A 736 0.73 -10.28 15.80
N ALA A 737 1.31 -10.77 14.70
CA ALA A 737 1.63 -12.18 14.56
C ALA A 737 2.80 -12.64 15.43
N ARG A 738 3.76 -11.76 15.70
CA ARG A 738 5.00 -12.03 16.42
C ARG A 738 5.26 -10.91 17.44
N PRO A 739 4.62 -10.94 18.64
CA PRO A 739 4.76 -9.87 19.64
C PRO A 739 6.19 -9.63 20.12
N ALA A 740 7.06 -10.64 20.00
CA ALA A 740 8.49 -10.57 20.29
C ALA A 740 9.28 -9.63 19.36
N VAL A 741 8.76 -9.31 18.18
CA VAL A 741 9.40 -8.35 17.26
C VAL A 741 9.40 -6.96 17.92
N PRO A 742 10.56 -6.28 18.05
CA PRO A 742 10.62 -4.95 18.65
C PRO A 742 9.76 -3.91 17.93
N SER A 743 9.23 -2.93 18.66
CA SER A 743 8.52 -1.80 18.04
C SER A 743 9.51 -0.86 17.34
N LEU A 744 9.25 -0.50 16.07
CA LEU A 744 9.92 0.63 15.40
C LEU A 744 9.22 1.96 15.65
N LEU A 745 8.01 1.94 16.23
CA LEU A 745 7.24 3.12 16.61
C LEU A 745 7.66 3.64 17.99
N ALA A 746 7.82 2.72 18.95
CA ALA A 746 8.28 3.01 20.30
C ALA A 746 9.81 2.92 20.45
N LEU A 747 10.50 2.38 19.44
CA LEU A 747 11.95 2.25 19.29
C LEU A 747 12.72 2.08 20.62
N ASP A 748 12.67 0.89 21.20
CA ASP A 748 13.47 0.54 22.40
C ASP A 748 14.90 0.18 22.00
N PRO A 749 15.94 0.95 22.35
CA PRO A 749 17.30 0.49 22.10
C PRO A 749 17.61 -0.86 22.78
N GLY A 750 17.07 -1.10 23.97
CA GLY A 750 17.27 -2.33 24.73
C GLY A 750 16.68 -3.57 24.06
N ALA A 751 15.55 -3.44 23.37
CA ALA A 751 14.92 -4.57 22.68
C ALA A 751 15.70 -5.06 21.46
N PHE A 752 16.59 -4.24 20.89
CA PHE A 752 17.48 -4.69 19.80
C PHE A 752 18.73 -5.42 20.30
N ALA A 753 19.05 -5.30 21.60
CA ALA A 753 20.23 -5.93 22.18
C ALA A 753 20.16 -7.47 22.25
N VAL A 754 19.05 -8.09 21.87
CA VAL A 754 18.88 -9.56 21.83
C VAL A 754 18.98 -10.12 20.41
N ILE A 755 18.92 -9.27 19.39
CA ILE A 755 19.04 -9.69 17.98
C ILE A 755 20.47 -10.12 17.69
N GLY A 756 20.63 -11.23 16.96
CA GLY A 756 21.93 -11.76 16.52
C GLY A 756 22.79 -12.40 17.63
N ARG A 757 22.22 -12.74 18.80
CA ARG A 757 22.95 -13.49 19.84
C ARG A 757 22.87 -15.00 19.59
N PRO A 758 23.99 -15.75 19.69
CA PRO A 758 23.96 -17.22 19.67
C PRO A 758 23.23 -17.76 20.91
N ASP A 759 22.52 -18.89 20.77
CA ASP A 759 21.82 -19.54 21.89
C ASP A 759 22.86 -20.03 22.92
N PRO A 760 22.78 -19.60 24.20
CA PRO A 760 23.67 -20.09 25.25
C PRO A 760 23.55 -21.61 25.51
N ARG A 761 22.62 -22.32 24.87
CA ARG A 761 22.42 -23.78 24.99
C ARG A 761 22.99 -24.60 23.83
N GLU A 762 23.48 -23.98 22.75
CA GLU A 762 24.12 -24.73 21.64
C GLU A 762 25.65 -24.84 21.82
N PRO A 763 26.24 -26.06 21.75
CA PRO A 763 27.68 -26.23 21.82
C PRO A 763 28.39 -25.73 20.55
N ALA A 764 29.56 -25.13 20.74
CA ALA A 764 30.32 -24.31 19.77
C ALA A 764 30.91 -25.01 18.51
N THR A 765 30.29 -26.06 17.97
CA THR A 765 30.90 -26.88 16.89
C THR A 765 30.04 -27.12 15.64
N SER A 766 28.92 -26.43 15.45
CA SER A 766 28.13 -26.53 14.21
C SER A 766 28.13 -25.20 13.42
N PRO A 767 28.15 -25.23 12.06
CA PRO A 767 28.07 -24.02 11.25
C PRO A 767 26.70 -23.33 11.45
N PRO A 768 26.60 -22.00 11.29
CA PRO A 768 25.43 -21.25 11.74
C PRO A 768 24.20 -21.64 10.92
N ALA A 769 23.24 -22.30 11.57
CA ALA A 769 21.89 -22.41 11.06
C ALA A 769 21.16 -21.07 11.24
N ALA A 770 20.26 -20.75 10.31
CA ALA A 770 19.48 -19.51 10.28
C ALA A 770 18.90 -19.18 11.67
N GLY A 771 19.20 -17.96 12.13
CA GLY A 771 18.81 -17.45 13.45
C GLY A 771 17.32 -17.63 13.69
N THR A 772 16.99 -18.25 14.81
CA THR A 772 15.63 -18.19 15.34
C THR A 772 15.63 -17.03 16.33
N ILE A 773 14.65 -16.12 16.23
CA ILE A 773 14.37 -15.17 17.31
C ILE A 773 13.94 -15.99 18.55
N VAL A 774 14.90 -16.34 19.41
CA VAL A 774 14.65 -16.97 20.70
C VAL A 774 14.75 -15.89 21.78
N LEU A 775 13.62 -15.29 22.13
CA LEU A 775 13.51 -14.50 23.35
C LEU A 775 13.08 -15.43 24.48
N SER A 776 13.92 -15.55 25.50
CA SER A 776 13.54 -16.23 26.74
C SER A 776 12.32 -15.52 27.36
N PRO A 777 11.32 -16.27 27.88
CA PRO A 777 10.23 -15.65 28.62
C PRO A 777 10.79 -14.90 29.82
N ALA A 778 10.30 -13.68 30.04
CA ALA A 778 10.63 -12.86 31.19
C ALA A 778 10.47 -13.69 32.48
N ARG A 779 11.51 -13.70 33.33
CA ARG A 779 11.43 -14.35 34.65
C ARG A 779 10.24 -13.78 35.42
N PRO A 780 9.37 -14.60 36.03
CA PRO A 780 8.43 -14.10 37.01
C PRO A 780 9.22 -13.46 38.16
N ARG A 781 8.83 -12.24 38.54
CA ARG A 781 9.32 -11.56 39.74
C ARG A 781 8.96 -12.43 40.96
N GLY A 782 9.95 -13.06 41.58
CA GLY A 782 9.80 -13.63 42.91
C GLY A 782 9.71 -12.52 43.96
N PRO A 783 8.99 -12.70 45.08
CA PRO A 783 8.98 -11.72 46.15
C PRO A 783 10.30 -11.72 46.94
N ASP A 784 10.67 -10.51 47.35
CA ASP A 784 11.84 -10.06 48.12
C ASP A 784 12.11 -10.88 49.42
N PRO A 785 13.36 -11.03 49.89
CA PRO A 785 13.69 -11.78 51.08
C PRO A 785 13.64 -10.86 52.32
N GLY A 786 12.82 -11.21 53.31
CA GLY A 786 12.92 -10.52 54.59
C GLY A 786 11.82 -10.82 55.60
N ARG A 787 11.97 -11.92 56.34
CA ARG A 787 11.94 -12.00 57.83
C ARG A 787 11.56 -13.41 58.31
N GLY A 788 12.55 -14.07 58.92
CA GLY A 788 12.43 -14.58 60.29
C GLY A 788 11.51 -15.75 60.61
N SER A 789 12.16 -16.90 60.84
CA SER A 789 11.97 -17.79 61.99
C SER A 789 10.81 -18.81 62.03
N ARG A 790 11.26 -20.07 62.18
CA ARG A 790 10.67 -21.25 62.86
C ARG A 790 9.92 -22.30 62.01
N ALA A 791 10.62 -23.43 61.87
CA ALA A 791 10.10 -24.80 61.72
C ALA A 791 9.28 -25.24 62.98
N PRO A 792 8.62 -26.42 63.04
CA PRO A 792 8.79 -27.60 62.17
C PRO A 792 7.52 -28.38 61.74
N ALA A 793 7.77 -29.30 60.80
CA ALA A 793 7.17 -30.63 60.61
C ALA A 793 5.66 -30.87 60.83
N ASN A 794 4.96 -31.32 59.78
CA ASN A 794 4.44 -32.69 59.74
C ASN A 794 3.85 -33.07 58.37
N SER A 795 4.10 -34.34 58.03
CA SER A 795 3.47 -35.17 57.00
C SER A 795 1.94 -35.28 57.15
N THR A 796 1.19 -35.33 56.05
CA THR A 796 0.37 -36.48 55.59
C THR A 796 -0.70 -36.07 54.55
N CYS A 797 -0.96 -37.02 53.64
CA CYS A 797 -1.97 -37.11 52.57
C CYS A 797 -1.70 -36.36 51.26
#